data_AF-A0A2N0TSK0-F1
#
_entry.id   AF-A0A2N0TSK0-F1
#
_cell.length_a   1.000
_cell.length_b   1.000
_cell.length_c   1.000
_cell.angle_alpha   90.00
_cell.angle_beta   90.00
_cell.angle_gamma   90.00
#
_symmetry.space_group_name_H-M   'P 1'
#
loop_
_entity.id
_entity.type
_entity.pdbx_description
1 polymer ?
#
loop_
_entity_poly.entity_id
_entity_poly.type
_entity_poly.pdbx_seq_one_letter_code
_entity_poly.pdbx_strand_id
1 'polypeptide(L)'
;MKKEFIKKLHRLAMDNAEMAILSKRKGDLEKFDYYSKDALEYEKQAAIELFSEQVEPTRSVLFRSAGYLALDNADYVEAQKLYEYALEGNPPTEIISELRELKVEIDTIRLKNEQFTEFVITLLKGKKIPINEEDLDGVFKQALLAFSKSEINESHIRQYIEQQYTIESDPYTILDDGYSPWIDKSIKQNWKYWNRYKQFLQKEEQYAPDTIDKIDDITDDVLDHLKNPAEEGSWDKRGMVVGHVQSGKTSNYLALINKAADTGYKIIVVLTGMYNDLRAQTQFRIDKGFLGFDTQVERRLVASNKWGVGNYDSTLVPTPLTSSDLDGDFQRSPIPVDGSGPFIFVIKKNKSVMERLIRQLASSGESIGDNKKVIKHAALIIDDEADNASINVSKDSVSTINGLIRSLLSLFQKSGYVGYTATPFANIFIPVPDQFQAIEPGVNVNRPEFFRQSGEDLFPRDFIINISPPSNYIGPKQVFGIDSTLVGDLDEEYKALPIVKEINDYQDYIPDKHKHWGDLPGSLPSSLDYAIKCFILSCAIRRTRGHFTKHNSMLVHVTRFVRWQDKIAYLINEELKSFKRQIEYKEGNILSELKEIWENEYTSVTDSIIDDDRYDDPFIKKHEWYEIESQLHKATSKIEVRAVHGNKNETELKHKNITPLDYYDNKKHGLSVIAVGGNKLSRGLTLEGLTISYYLRASKMYDTLMQMGRWFGYRPGYLDLCRIFTSKELKQWYRFITIASDELREDFEEMNNLRKSPREFGLKVRQHPDVLQVTATNKFRYSHDMVLSFSDKLRETSRFIRNKSIIENNFNHTVDFINSLGPTVYNSWQPFVWQSVNNYNLVINFLKGYTREENPIENEKIIEYIEKQAAKYALRNWTICLVSTRKNMNENYFEVAGESISVGLTMRSDIEKGEGNYYIMAKSHIIDPRHEFIDIPENSNIYNNAIEDTIKDWELSERKNKSETPPEYPSGKNVRKYRGIENGLLLIYALDPKPNGWEDSNIDVPIIGYAISFPKNENETKVSYSVNQVFKEEYEYETELDEIFD
;
A
#
# COMPACT_ATOMS: atom_id res chain seq x y z
N MET A 1 -46.92 9.04 -34.53
CA MET A 1 -46.06 7.98 -33.97
C MET A 1 -45.44 8.37 -32.62
N LYS A 2 -44.40 9.20 -32.50
CA LYS A 2 -43.75 9.48 -31.19
C LYS A 2 -44.69 10.03 -30.09
N LYS A 3 -45.48 11.07 -30.37
CA LYS A 3 -46.52 11.58 -29.44
C LYS A 3 -47.59 10.56 -29.04
N GLU A 4 -47.89 9.62 -29.93
CA GLU A 4 -48.90 8.59 -29.71
C GLU A 4 -48.35 7.45 -28.85
N PHE A 5 -47.06 7.15 -29.03
CA PHE A 5 -46.29 6.24 -28.19
C PHE A 5 -46.13 6.77 -26.75
N ILE A 6 -45.75 8.04 -26.57
CA ILE A 6 -45.66 8.69 -25.25
C ILE A 6 -47.02 8.66 -24.53
N LYS A 7 -48.11 9.00 -25.24
CA LYS A 7 -49.47 8.92 -24.68
C LYS A 7 -49.86 7.51 -24.28
N LYS A 8 -49.40 6.49 -25.02
CA LYS A 8 -49.65 5.08 -24.67
C LYS A 8 -48.91 4.71 -23.39
N LEU A 9 -47.62 5.04 -23.29
CA LEU A 9 -46.80 4.80 -22.09
C LEU A 9 -47.38 5.49 -20.85
N HIS A 10 -47.72 6.78 -20.95
CA HIS A 10 -48.33 7.51 -19.85
C HIS A 10 -49.68 6.92 -19.40
N ARG A 11 -50.52 6.44 -20.34
CA ARG A 11 -51.76 5.73 -19.97
C ARG A 11 -51.49 4.43 -19.23
N LEU A 12 -50.54 3.64 -19.71
CA LEU A 12 -50.12 2.41 -19.03
C LEU A 12 -49.60 2.73 -17.63
N ALA A 13 -48.85 3.81 -17.45
CA ALA A 13 -48.40 4.27 -16.15
C ALA A 13 -49.58 4.62 -15.22
N MET A 14 -50.55 5.39 -15.72
CA MET A 14 -51.76 5.74 -14.95
C MET A 14 -52.59 4.53 -14.56
N ASP A 15 -52.82 3.59 -15.49
CA ASP A 15 -53.59 2.37 -15.24
C ASP A 15 -52.91 1.52 -14.15
N ASN A 16 -51.57 1.38 -14.22
CA ASN A 16 -50.80 0.66 -13.21
C ASN A 16 -50.77 1.41 -11.86
N ALA A 17 -50.64 2.74 -11.85
CA ALA A 17 -50.69 3.52 -10.62
C ALA A 17 -52.06 3.40 -9.91
N GLU A 18 -53.16 3.38 -10.67
CA GLU A 18 -54.50 3.15 -10.12
C GLU A 18 -54.62 1.73 -9.53
N MET A 19 -54.11 0.72 -10.24
CA MET A 19 -54.06 -0.66 -9.74
C MET A 19 -53.19 -0.82 -8.49
N ALA A 20 -52.09 -0.06 -8.38
CA ALA A 20 -51.26 0.00 -7.18
C ALA A 20 -52.08 0.56 -6.01
N ILE A 21 -52.74 1.71 -6.17
CA ILE A 21 -53.59 2.32 -5.13
C ILE A 21 -54.70 1.36 -4.68
N LEU A 22 -55.36 0.69 -5.62
CA LEU A 22 -56.40 -0.29 -5.32
C LEU A 22 -55.85 -1.49 -4.53
N SER A 23 -54.66 -1.97 -4.88
CA SER A 23 -53.99 -3.08 -4.19
C SER A 23 -53.59 -2.67 -2.78
N LYS A 24 -53.04 -1.46 -2.59
CA LYS A 24 -52.71 -0.86 -1.29
C LYS A 24 -53.95 -0.74 -0.40
N ARG A 25 -55.08 -0.29 -0.95
CA ARG A 25 -56.37 -0.23 -0.21
C ARG A 25 -56.91 -1.59 0.22
N LYS A 26 -56.60 -2.65 -0.55
CA LYS A 26 -56.97 -4.04 -0.24
C LYS A 26 -55.97 -4.73 0.69
N GLY A 27 -54.87 -4.07 1.07
CA GLY A 27 -53.80 -4.65 1.88
C GLY A 27 -52.88 -5.62 1.11
N ASP A 28 -52.99 -5.68 -0.22
CA ASP A 28 -52.16 -6.54 -1.07
C ASP A 28 -50.88 -5.78 -1.46
N LEU A 29 -49.87 -5.87 -0.61
CA LEU A 29 -48.60 -5.13 -0.76
C LEU A 29 -47.74 -5.66 -1.91
N GLU A 30 -47.78 -6.96 -2.22
CA GLU A 30 -47.03 -7.53 -3.35
C GLU A 30 -47.56 -7.00 -4.69
N LYS A 31 -48.89 -6.96 -4.87
CA LYS A 31 -49.46 -6.33 -6.06
C LYS A 31 -49.24 -4.83 -6.10
N PHE A 32 -49.26 -4.15 -4.95
CA PHE A 32 -48.90 -2.74 -4.90
C PHE A 32 -47.48 -2.52 -5.43
N ASP A 33 -46.48 -3.26 -4.93
CA ASP A 33 -45.09 -3.13 -5.36
C ASP A 33 -44.91 -3.44 -6.86
N TYR A 34 -45.56 -4.50 -7.35
CA TYR A 34 -45.54 -4.86 -8.77
C TYR A 34 -46.08 -3.73 -9.66
N TYR A 35 -47.31 -3.28 -9.40
CA TYR A 35 -47.95 -2.26 -10.21
C TYR A 35 -47.28 -0.88 -10.06
N SER A 36 -46.76 -0.56 -8.87
CA SER A 36 -46.04 0.69 -8.61
C SER A 36 -44.72 0.76 -9.38
N LYS A 37 -43.99 -0.35 -9.51
CA LYS A 37 -42.77 -0.43 -10.34
C LYS A 37 -43.06 -0.31 -11.82
N ASP A 38 -44.07 -1.03 -12.32
CA ASP A 38 -44.49 -0.93 -13.73
C ASP A 38 -44.95 0.50 -14.06
N ALA A 39 -45.71 1.13 -13.15
CA ALA A 39 -46.13 2.52 -13.31
C ALA A 39 -44.94 3.48 -13.41
N LEU A 40 -43.98 3.36 -12.49
CA LEU A 40 -42.74 4.15 -12.52
C LEU A 40 -41.99 3.97 -13.84
N GLU A 41 -41.79 2.73 -14.28
CA GLU A 41 -41.00 2.45 -15.48
C GLU A 41 -41.66 3.01 -16.74
N TYR A 42 -42.97 2.84 -16.90
CA TYR A 42 -43.71 3.42 -18.03
C TYR A 42 -43.70 4.96 -18.00
N GLU A 43 -43.89 5.57 -16.83
CA GLU A 43 -43.87 7.03 -16.69
C GLU A 43 -42.48 7.60 -16.96
N LYS A 44 -41.45 6.94 -16.44
CA LYS A 44 -40.05 7.26 -16.67
C LYS A 44 -39.71 7.18 -18.16
N GLN A 45 -40.09 6.11 -18.84
CA GLN A 45 -39.91 5.97 -20.29
C GLN A 45 -40.66 7.07 -21.06
N ALA A 46 -41.90 7.38 -20.68
CA ALA A 46 -42.66 8.47 -21.28
C ALA A 46 -41.98 9.84 -21.09
N ALA A 47 -41.45 10.10 -19.90
CA ALA A 47 -40.71 11.32 -19.58
C ALA A 47 -39.38 11.40 -20.35
N ILE A 48 -38.64 10.29 -20.43
CA ILE A 48 -37.36 10.16 -21.13
C ILE A 48 -37.50 10.45 -22.62
N GLU A 49 -38.58 10.00 -23.27
CA GLU A 49 -38.83 10.28 -24.69
C GLU A 49 -38.93 11.78 -24.99
N LEU A 50 -39.28 12.59 -23.99
CA LEU A 50 -39.35 14.05 -24.06
C LEU A 50 -38.14 14.74 -23.43
N PHE A 51 -37.15 13.99 -22.94
CA PHE A 51 -36.02 14.54 -22.21
C PHE A 51 -35.27 15.63 -23.01
N SER A 52 -34.98 15.35 -24.28
CA SER A 52 -34.24 16.23 -25.19
C SER A 52 -35.11 17.27 -25.90
N GLU A 53 -36.43 17.23 -25.71
CA GLU A 53 -37.40 18.13 -26.34
C GLU A 53 -37.85 19.21 -25.34
N GLN A 54 -37.82 20.49 -25.71
CA GLN A 54 -38.35 21.56 -24.84
C GLN A 54 -39.88 21.68 -24.93
N VAL A 55 -40.60 20.59 -24.68
CA VAL A 55 -42.07 20.53 -24.72
C VAL A 55 -42.64 20.67 -23.31
N GLU A 56 -42.69 21.91 -22.83
CA GLU A 56 -43.24 22.25 -21.52
C GLU A 56 -44.74 22.62 -21.59
N PRO A 57 -45.55 22.36 -20.55
CA PRO A 57 -45.20 21.73 -19.26
C PRO A 57 -45.11 20.20 -19.30
N THR A 58 -45.51 19.57 -20.41
CA THR A 58 -45.70 18.10 -20.51
C THR A 58 -44.48 17.33 -20.01
N ARG A 59 -43.28 17.75 -20.41
CA ARG A 59 -42.02 17.16 -19.95
C ARG A 59 -41.86 17.24 -18.44
N SER A 60 -41.93 18.44 -17.85
CA SER A 60 -41.75 18.61 -16.40
C SER A 60 -42.84 17.93 -15.58
N VAL A 61 -44.07 17.83 -16.11
CA VAL A 61 -45.16 17.09 -15.48
C VAL A 61 -44.86 15.59 -15.42
N LEU A 62 -44.38 15.00 -16.52
CA LEU A 62 -44.04 13.56 -16.57
C LEU A 62 -42.86 13.22 -15.66
N PHE A 63 -41.81 14.05 -15.63
CA PHE A 63 -40.69 13.82 -14.70
C PHE A 63 -41.09 13.98 -13.23
N ARG A 64 -41.92 14.98 -12.92
CA ARG A 64 -42.48 15.14 -11.57
C ARG A 64 -43.34 13.93 -11.18
N SER A 65 -44.21 13.49 -12.09
CA SER A 65 -45.09 12.33 -11.91
C SER A 65 -44.27 11.06 -11.65
N ALA A 66 -43.26 10.80 -12.49
CA ALA A 66 -42.32 9.70 -12.29
C ALA A 66 -41.56 9.84 -10.95
N GLY A 67 -41.20 11.07 -10.54
CA GLY A 67 -40.56 11.34 -9.26
C GLY A 67 -41.42 10.95 -8.05
N TYR A 68 -42.71 11.25 -8.07
CA TYR A 68 -43.65 10.79 -7.04
C TYR A 68 -43.84 9.27 -7.07
N LEU A 69 -43.93 8.66 -8.25
CA LEU A 69 -43.99 7.19 -8.37
C LEU A 69 -42.71 6.53 -7.83
N ALA A 70 -41.55 7.15 -8.00
CA ALA A 70 -40.30 6.67 -7.41
C ALA A 70 -40.35 6.72 -5.87
N LEU A 71 -40.92 7.79 -5.29
CA LEU A 71 -41.15 7.88 -3.84
C LEU A 71 -42.16 6.84 -3.33
N ASP A 72 -43.21 6.55 -4.09
CA ASP A 72 -44.17 5.47 -3.75
C ASP A 72 -43.49 4.09 -3.69
N ASN A 73 -42.39 3.91 -4.44
CA ASN A 73 -41.52 2.74 -4.40
C ASN A 73 -40.37 2.87 -3.36
N ALA A 74 -40.42 3.89 -2.49
CA ALA A 74 -39.37 4.27 -1.55
C ALA A 74 -37.99 4.59 -2.19
N ASP A 75 -37.90 4.75 -3.51
CA ASP A 75 -36.65 5.03 -4.22
C ASP A 75 -36.37 6.53 -4.29
N TYR A 76 -35.95 7.10 -3.16
CA TYR A 76 -35.59 8.52 -3.07
C TYR A 76 -34.40 8.91 -3.95
N VAL A 77 -33.53 7.94 -4.30
CA VAL A 77 -32.38 8.19 -5.17
C VAL A 77 -32.87 8.44 -6.59
N GLU A 78 -33.73 7.55 -7.11
CA GLU A 78 -34.34 7.72 -8.42
C GLU A 78 -35.28 8.94 -8.45
N ALA A 79 -36.06 9.16 -7.39
CA ALA A 79 -36.90 10.36 -7.26
C ALA A 79 -36.08 11.66 -7.34
N GLN A 80 -34.91 11.71 -6.67
CA GLN A 80 -33.99 12.84 -6.77
C GLN A 80 -33.48 13.04 -8.20
N LYS A 81 -33.17 11.97 -8.94
CA LYS A 81 -32.78 12.10 -10.36
C LYS A 81 -33.91 12.67 -11.21
N LEU A 82 -35.12 12.15 -11.05
CA LEU A 82 -36.29 12.57 -11.82
C LEU A 82 -36.69 14.02 -11.51
N TYR A 83 -36.60 14.43 -10.25
CA TYR A 83 -36.75 15.82 -9.83
C TYR A 83 -35.71 16.73 -10.52
N GLU A 84 -34.45 16.31 -10.57
CA GLU A 84 -33.38 17.06 -11.25
C GLU A 84 -33.62 17.16 -12.76
N TYR A 85 -34.14 16.10 -13.39
CA TYR A 85 -34.52 16.08 -14.81
C TYR A 85 -35.71 16.99 -15.09
N ALA A 86 -36.69 17.07 -14.18
CA ALA A 86 -37.80 18.02 -14.32
C ALA A 86 -37.30 19.47 -14.35
N LEU A 87 -36.39 19.83 -13.44
CA LEU A 87 -35.78 21.16 -13.37
C LEU A 87 -34.88 21.53 -14.55
N GLU A 88 -34.41 20.56 -15.34
CA GLU A 88 -33.61 20.82 -16.56
C GLU A 88 -34.41 21.45 -17.69
N GLY A 89 -35.72 21.39 -17.61
CA GLY A 89 -36.61 22.03 -18.56
C GLY A 89 -36.76 23.53 -18.33
N ASN A 90 -37.78 24.10 -18.95
CA ASN A 90 -38.33 25.41 -18.57
C ASN A 90 -39.70 25.19 -17.89
N PRO A 91 -39.75 24.51 -16.72
CA PRO A 91 -41.00 24.25 -16.04
C PRO A 91 -41.73 25.58 -15.75
N PRO A 92 -43.02 25.68 -16.06
CA PRO A 92 -43.82 26.82 -15.64
C PRO A 92 -43.80 26.99 -14.13
N THR A 93 -44.10 28.21 -13.67
CA THR A 93 -44.02 28.59 -12.24
C THR A 93 -44.87 27.68 -11.34
N GLU A 94 -46.00 27.21 -11.86
CA GLU A 94 -46.89 26.25 -11.21
C GLU A 94 -46.19 24.91 -10.96
N ILE A 95 -45.52 24.35 -11.97
CA ILE A 95 -44.78 23.08 -11.84
C ILE A 95 -43.56 23.23 -10.93
N ILE A 96 -42.89 24.40 -10.95
CA ILE A 96 -41.79 24.68 -10.02
C ILE A 96 -42.24 24.60 -8.56
N SER A 97 -43.45 25.06 -8.24
CA SER A 97 -43.98 24.97 -6.88
C SER A 97 -44.18 23.51 -6.45
N GLU A 98 -44.76 22.69 -7.32
CA GLU A 98 -44.97 21.26 -7.06
C GLU A 98 -43.65 20.47 -7.01
N LEU A 99 -42.64 20.87 -7.78
CA LEU A 99 -41.30 20.29 -7.70
C LEU A 99 -40.62 20.60 -6.36
N ARG A 100 -40.85 21.79 -5.77
CA ARG A 100 -40.33 22.11 -4.44
C ARG A 100 -40.96 21.22 -3.37
N GLU A 101 -42.25 20.90 -3.49
CA GLU A 101 -42.93 19.96 -2.60
C GLU A 101 -42.32 18.56 -2.73
N LEU A 102 -42.16 18.07 -3.96
CA LEU A 102 -41.48 16.80 -4.24
C LEU A 102 -40.08 16.77 -3.61
N LYS A 103 -39.31 17.87 -3.69
CA LYS A 103 -37.98 17.95 -3.08
C LYS A 103 -38.00 17.80 -1.56
N VAL A 104 -38.98 18.41 -0.88
CA VAL A 104 -39.15 18.28 0.57
C VAL A 104 -39.47 16.84 0.95
N GLU A 105 -40.32 16.15 0.18
CA GLU A 105 -40.61 14.74 0.40
C GLU A 105 -39.40 13.83 0.17
N ILE A 106 -38.65 14.05 -0.92
CA ILE A 106 -37.39 13.34 -1.20
C ILE A 106 -36.42 13.47 -0.03
N ASP A 107 -36.21 14.69 0.48
CA ASP A 107 -35.30 14.93 1.61
C ASP A 107 -35.81 14.28 2.91
N THR A 108 -37.12 14.24 3.11
CA THR A 108 -37.76 13.60 4.28
C THR A 108 -37.57 12.08 4.25
N ILE A 109 -37.85 11.43 3.11
CA ILE A 109 -37.68 10.00 2.94
C ILE A 109 -36.19 9.62 3.01
N ARG A 110 -35.29 10.42 2.41
CA ARG A 110 -33.84 10.22 2.54
C ARG A 110 -33.41 10.18 4.01
N LEU A 111 -33.83 11.16 4.81
CA LEU A 111 -33.48 11.23 6.23
C LEU A 111 -33.98 10.01 7.02
N LYS A 112 -35.19 9.52 6.71
CA LYS A 112 -35.72 8.29 7.32
C LYS A 112 -34.91 7.04 6.94
N ASN A 113 -34.47 6.94 5.69
CA ASN A 113 -33.63 5.83 5.22
C ASN A 113 -32.24 5.87 5.87
N GLU A 114 -31.65 7.05 6.03
CA GLU A 114 -30.41 7.25 6.79
C GLU A 114 -30.58 6.76 8.24
N GLN A 115 -31.66 7.13 8.92
CA GLN A 115 -31.97 6.66 10.28
C GLN A 115 -32.20 5.14 10.37
N PHE A 116 -32.90 4.55 9.39
CA PHE A 116 -33.09 3.10 9.33
C PHE A 116 -31.76 2.38 9.16
N THR A 117 -30.91 2.88 8.25
CA THR A 117 -29.58 2.31 7.99
C THR A 117 -28.73 2.31 9.26
N GLU A 118 -28.72 3.42 10.01
CA GLU A 118 -28.05 3.51 11.31
C GLU A 118 -28.58 2.49 12.34
N PHE A 119 -29.89 2.26 12.34
CA PHE A 119 -30.52 1.29 13.22
C PHE A 119 -30.12 -0.14 12.87
N VAL A 120 -30.13 -0.50 11.59
CA VAL A 120 -29.68 -1.82 11.10
C VAL A 120 -28.20 -2.04 11.43
N ILE A 121 -27.33 -1.06 11.16
CA ILE A 121 -25.89 -1.12 11.53
C ILE A 121 -25.72 -1.33 13.04
N THR A 122 -26.56 -0.70 13.85
CA THR A 122 -26.51 -0.87 15.31
C THR A 122 -26.89 -2.28 15.75
N LEU A 123 -27.89 -2.88 15.11
CA LEU A 123 -28.33 -4.26 15.38
C LEU A 123 -27.31 -5.30 14.90
N LEU A 124 -26.52 -4.98 13.87
CA LEU A 124 -25.45 -5.84 13.36
C LEU A 124 -24.18 -5.86 14.24
N LYS A 125 -24.10 -5.01 15.27
CA LYS A 125 -22.93 -4.97 16.17
C LYS A 125 -22.71 -6.32 16.86
N GLY A 126 -21.51 -6.87 16.70
CA GLY A 126 -21.09 -8.14 17.31
C GLY A 126 -21.43 -9.40 16.51
N LYS A 127 -21.99 -9.27 15.30
CA LYS A 127 -22.14 -10.38 14.35
C LYS A 127 -20.82 -10.66 13.62
N LYS A 128 -20.59 -11.93 13.25
CA LYS A 128 -19.40 -12.35 12.47
C LYS A 128 -19.47 -11.78 11.05
N ILE A 129 -18.31 -11.45 10.50
CA ILE A 129 -18.11 -10.93 9.14
C ILE A 129 -17.36 -12.00 8.32
N PRO A 130 -17.70 -12.22 7.03
CA PRO A 130 -18.80 -11.59 6.30
C PRO A 130 -20.18 -11.96 6.88
N ILE A 131 -21.12 -11.02 6.83
CA ILE A 131 -22.49 -11.24 7.32
C ILE A 131 -23.19 -12.21 6.37
N ASN A 132 -23.78 -13.28 6.92
CA ASN A 132 -24.63 -14.18 6.13
C ASN A 132 -26.03 -13.57 5.91
N GLU A 133 -26.69 -14.03 4.84
CA GLU A 133 -28.00 -13.52 4.41
C GLU A 133 -29.10 -13.71 5.48
N GLU A 134 -29.04 -14.79 6.27
CA GLU A 134 -29.99 -15.06 7.36
C GLU A 134 -29.89 -14.04 8.51
N ASP A 135 -28.67 -13.67 8.90
CA ASP A 135 -28.40 -12.68 9.94
C ASP A 135 -28.85 -11.29 9.49
N LEU A 136 -28.59 -10.94 8.23
CA LEU A 136 -29.04 -9.68 7.63
C LEU A 136 -30.58 -9.63 7.58
N ASP A 137 -31.22 -10.69 7.11
CA ASP A 137 -32.69 -10.81 7.08
C ASP A 137 -33.33 -10.69 8.46
N GLY A 138 -32.75 -11.33 9.47
CA GLY A 138 -33.22 -11.24 10.85
C GLY A 138 -33.18 -9.81 11.37
N VAL A 139 -32.09 -9.09 11.07
CA VAL A 139 -31.85 -7.72 11.53
C VAL A 139 -32.70 -6.70 10.77
N PHE A 140 -32.92 -6.89 9.47
CA PHE A 140 -33.89 -6.09 8.70
C PHE A 140 -35.32 -6.30 9.18
N LYS A 141 -35.74 -7.55 9.45
CA LYS A 141 -37.05 -7.84 10.04
C LYS A 141 -37.22 -7.13 11.38
N GLN A 142 -36.21 -7.15 12.23
CA GLN A 142 -36.24 -6.47 13.52
C GLN A 142 -36.28 -4.94 13.37
N ALA A 143 -35.50 -4.38 12.44
CA ALA A 143 -35.52 -2.95 12.14
C ALA A 143 -36.88 -2.48 11.61
N LEU A 144 -37.51 -3.26 10.73
CA LEU A 144 -38.84 -2.97 10.18
C LEU A 144 -39.97 -3.01 11.23
N LEU A 145 -39.73 -3.48 12.46
CA LEU A 145 -40.69 -3.32 13.57
C LEU A 145 -40.74 -1.87 14.09
N ALA A 146 -39.66 -1.11 13.93
CA ALA A 146 -39.53 0.26 14.42
C ALA A 146 -39.77 1.32 13.34
N PHE A 147 -39.84 0.92 12.06
CA PHE A 147 -39.96 1.82 10.91
C PHE A 147 -41.04 1.36 9.94
N SER A 148 -41.62 2.29 9.16
CA SER A 148 -42.63 1.94 8.15
C SER A 148 -41.95 1.40 6.88
N LYS A 149 -42.21 0.13 6.54
CA LYS A 149 -41.64 -0.51 5.33
C LYS A 149 -41.85 0.30 4.04
N SER A 150 -42.99 0.97 3.91
CA SER A 150 -43.34 1.75 2.72
C SER A 150 -42.45 2.98 2.48
N GLU A 151 -41.64 3.38 3.47
CA GLU A 151 -40.78 4.56 3.40
C GLU A 151 -39.29 4.16 3.31
N ILE A 152 -38.98 2.86 3.32
CA ILE A 152 -37.62 2.34 3.40
C ILE A 152 -37.24 1.65 2.09
N ASN A 153 -36.19 2.14 1.44
CA ASN A 153 -35.54 1.49 0.31
C ASN A 153 -34.68 0.32 0.82
N GLU A 154 -35.35 -0.77 1.18
CA GLU A 154 -34.69 -1.97 1.71
C GLU A 154 -33.57 -2.47 0.78
N SER A 155 -33.80 -2.49 -0.54
CA SER A 155 -32.80 -2.91 -1.53
C SER A 155 -31.53 -2.06 -1.50
N HIS A 156 -31.67 -0.72 -1.46
CA HIS A 156 -30.52 0.18 -1.42
C HIS A 156 -29.73 0.05 -0.13
N ILE A 157 -30.43 -0.09 1.01
CA ILE A 157 -29.80 -0.19 2.32
C ILE A 157 -29.12 -1.56 2.48
N ARG A 158 -29.72 -2.65 1.98
CA ARG A 158 -29.09 -3.97 1.95
C ARG A 158 -27.78 -3.92 1.18
N GLN A 159 -27.80 -3.40 -0.04
CA GLN A 159 -26.59 -3.23 -0.86
C GLN A 159 -25.52 -2.38 -0.16
N TYR A 160 -25.93 -1.30 0.52
CA TYR A 160 -25.02 -0.47 1.30
C TYR A 160 -24.40 -1.22 2.48
N ILE A 161 -25.18 -2.02 3.20
CA ILE A 161 -24.71 -2.79 4.35
C ILE A 161 -23.85 -3.98 3.90
N GLU A 162 -24.26 -4.71 2.88
CA GLU A 162 -23.45 -5.75 2.25
C GLU A 162 -22.10 -5.16 1.85
N GLN A 163 -22.05 -4.00 1.20
CA GLN A 163 -20.77 -3.34 0.88
C GLN A 163 -19.90 -3.07 2.13
N GLN A 164 -20.48 -2.65 3.25
CA GLN A 164 -19.70 -2.36 4.47
C GLN A 164 -19.26 -3.63 5.21
N TYR A 165 -19.97 -4.75 5.04
CA TYR A 165 -19.78 -5.98 5.81
C TYR A 165 -19.41 -7.22 4.96
N THR A 166 -19.17 -7.05 3.66
CA THR A 166 -18.53 -8.04 2.75
C THR A 166 -17.04 -7.76 2.59
N ILE A 167 -16.55 -6.62 3.07
CA ILE A 167 -15.13 -6.28 3.03
C ILE A 167 -14.38 -7.22 3.98
N GLU A 168 -13.88 -8.31 3.43
CA GLU A 168 -12.86 -9.12 4.08
C GLU A 168 -11.57 -8.32 4.16
N SER A 169 -10.86 -8.50 5.26
CA SER A 169 -9.55 -7.94 5.41
C SER A 169 -8.70 -8.95 6.16
N ASP A 170 -7.46 -9.12 5.73
CA ASP A 170 -6.62 -10.21 6.24
C ASP A 170 -6.46 -10.16 7.76
N PRO A 171 -6.54 -11.31 8.46
CA PRO A 171 -6.32 -11.36 9.89
C PRO A 171 -4.91 -10.84 10.19
N TYR A 172 -4.81 -9.93 11.17
CA TYR A 172 -3.51 -9.59 11.73
C TYR A 172 -3.09 -10.73 12.66
N THR A 173 -1.83 -11.16 12.58
CA THR A 173 -1.31 -12.25 13.40
C THR A 173 -1.17 -11.77 14.85
N ILE A 174 -2.13 -12.14 15.70
CA ILE A 174 -1.96 -12.04 17.16
C ILE A 174 -1.02 -13.16 17.59
N LEU A 175 0.11 -12.81 18.17
CA LEU A 175 1.04 -13.76 18.75
C LEU A 175 0.66 -13.99 20.22
N ASP A 176 -0.03 -15.10 20.49
CA ASP A 176 -0.20 -15.62 21.86
C ASP A 176 0.99 -16.53 22.24
N ASP A 177 1.26 -16.63 23.53
CA ASP A 177 2.36 -17.31 24.23
C ASP A 177 3.67 -16.52 24.42
N GLY A 178 3.69 -15.61 25.41
CA GLY A 178 4.93 -15.12 26.06
C GLY A 178 5.06 -13.60 26.21
N TYR A 179 4.25 -12.82 25.50
CA TYR A 179 4.18 -11.36 25.62
C TYR A 179 3.10 -10.96 26.64
N SER A 180 3.44 -10.10 27.61
CA SER A 180 2.47 -9.54 28.56
C SER A 180 2.15 -8.09 28.17
N PRO A 181 1.11 -7.84 27.36
CA PRO A 181 0.70 -6.49 27.01
C PRO A 181 0.31 -5.70 28.26
N TRP A 182 0.63 -4.41 28.28
CA TRP A 182 0.26 -3.54 29.40
C TRP A 182 -1.14 -2.94 29.20
N ILE A 183 -1.67 -2.98 27.97
CA ILE A 183 -3.06 -2.65 27.66
C ILE A 183 -3.95 -3.86 27.96
N ASP A 184 -4.48 -3.92 29.18
CA ASP A 184 -5.43 -4.95 29.60
C ASP A 184 -6.90 -4.52 29.45
N LYS A 185 -7.82 -5.46 29.75
CA LYS A 185 -9.27 -5.18 29.73
C LYS A 185 -9.68 -4.04 30.68
N SER A 186 -8.95 -3.80 31.77
CA SER A 186 -9.28 -2.76 32.74
C SER A 186 -8.96 -1.36 32.21
N ILE A 187 -7.84 -1.21 31.49
CA ILE A 187 -7.51 0.02 30.78
C ILE A 187 -8.53 0.26 29.66
N LYS A 188 -8.85 -0.79 28.88
CA LYS A 188 -9.81 -0.66 27.77
C LYS A 188 -11.22 -0.23 28.22
N GLN A 189 -11.66 -0.62 29.43
CA GLN A 189 -12.94 -0.18 30.00
C GLN A 189 -12.98 1.32 30.34
N ASN A 190 -11.82 1.97 30.50
CA ASN A 190 -11.71 3.37 30.90
C ASN A 190 -11.43 4.32 29.72
N TRP A 191 -11.47 3.83 28.48
CA TRP A 191 -11.33 4.68 27.30
C TRP A 191 -12.36 5.82 27.31
N LYS A 192 -11.91 7.06 27.14
CA LYS A 192 -12.78 8.25 27.06
C LYS A 192 -12.59 8.94 25.72
N TYR A 193 -11.37 9.39 25.44
CA TYR A 193 -10.97 9.96 24.16
C TYR A 193 -11.19 8.96 23.02
N TRP A 194 -10.76 7.70 23.19
CA TRP A 194 -10.95 6.69 22.15
C TRP A 194 -12.43 6.40 21.90
N ASN A 195 -13.25 6.25 22.95
CA ASN A 195 -14.67 5.93 22.80
C ASN A 195 -15.46 6.99 22.02
N ARG A 196 -15.18 8.29 22.24
CA ARG A 196 -15.82 9.34 21.42
C ARG A 196 -15.32 9.35 19.97
N TYR A 197 -14.05 9.01 19.73
CA TYR A 197 -13.52 8.91 18.37
C TYR A 197 -14.05 7.68 17.63
N LYS A 198 -14.21 6.54 18.31
CA LYS A 198 -14.88 5.33 17.79
C LYS A 198 -16.31 5.64 17.34
N GLN A 199 -17.06 6.42 18.14
CA GLN A 199 -18.40 6.87 17.77
C GLN A 199 -18.40 7.81 16.55
N PHE A 200 -17.45 8.75 16.47
CA PHE A 200 -17.29 9.63 15.32
C PHE A 200 -16.97 8.86 14.03
N LEU A 201 -16.03 7.91 14.08
CA LEU A 201 -15.70 7.06 12.92
C LEU A 201 -16.90 6.26 12.43
N GLN A 202 -17.68 5.71 13.35
CA GLN A 202 -18.86 4.91 13.02
C GLN A 202 -20.03 5.75 12.47
N LYS A 203 -20.35 6.87 13.13
CA LYS A 203 -21.59 7.61 12.87
C LYS A 203 -21.44 8.76 11.88
N GLU A 204 -20.30 9.46 11.89
CA GLU A 204 -20.07 10.60 11.00
C GLU A 204 -19.23 10.22 9.77
N GLU A 205 -18.16 9.44 9.95
CA GLU A 205 -17.30 9.00 8.84
C GLU A 205 -17.78 7.68 8.20
N GLN A 206 -18.77 7.01 8.81
CA GLN A 206 -19.43 5.80 8.30
C GLN A 206 -18.45 4.64 8.02
N TYR A 207 -17.44 4.46 8.87
CA TYR A 207 -16.53 3.33 8.77
C TYR A 207 -17.24 2.04 9.18
N ALA A 208 -16.98 0.96 8.45
CA ALA A 208 -17.43 -0.38 8.80
C ALA A 208 -16.91 -0.79 10.19
N PRO A 209 -17.70 -1.53 11.00
CA PRO A 209 -17.24 -1.98 12.31
C PRO A 209 -15.92 -2.75 12.29
N ASP A 210 -15.71 -3.65 11.33
CA ASP A 210 -14.46 -4.41 11.19
C ASP A 210 -13.25 -3.50 10.98
N THR A 211 -13.39 -2.49 10.12
CA THR A 211 -12.34 -1.48 9.90
C THR A 211 -12.02 -0.72 11.18
N ILE A 212 -13.04 -0.41 11.99
CA ILE A 212 -12.86 0.26 13.29
C ILE A 212 -12.16 -0.67 14.28
N ASP A 213 -12.56 -1.93 14.36
CA ASP A 213 -11.99 -2.92 15.27
C ASP A 213 -10.52 -3.23 14.89
N LYS A 214 -10.17 -3.26 13.59
CA LYS A 214 -8.77 -3.30 13.15
C LYS A 214 -7.96 -2.08 13.52
N ILE A 215 -8.54 -0.88 13.41
CA ILE A 215 -7.89 0.33 13.92
C ILE A 215 -7.70 0.21 15.44
N ASP A 216 -8.69 -0.32 16.17
CA ASP A 216 -8.61 -0.60 17.61
C ASP A 216 -7.41 -1.49 17.90
N ASP A 217 -7.35 -2.67 17.28
CA ASP A 217 -6.34 -3.68 17.54
C ASP A 217 -4.93 -3.22 17.17
N ILE A 218 -4.74 -2.68 15.95
CA ILE A 218 -3.44 -2.15 15.51
C ILE A 218 -2.94 -1.04 16.44
N THR A 219 -3.84 -0.17 16.91
CA THR A 219 -3.41 0.93 17.81
C THR A 219 -3.22 0.50 19.24
N ASP A 220 -3.83 -0.60 19.68
CA ASP A 220 -3.48 -1.27 20.92
C ASP A 220 -2.06 -1.83 20.80
N ASP A 221 -1.75 -2.57 19.73
CA ASP A 221 -0.41 -3.12 19.48
C ASP A 221 0.68 -2.03 19.42
N VAL A 222 0.41 -0.92 18.70
CA VAL A 222 1.34 0.22 18.67
C VAL A 222 1.55 0.77 20.09
N LEU A 223 0.48 0.95 20.88
CA LEU A 223 0.57 1.49 22.23
C LEU A 223 1.25 0.52 23.21
N ASP A 224 1.07 -0.79 23.00
CA ASP A 224 1.70 -1.88 23.74
C ASP A 224 3.22 -1.96 23.48
N HIS A 225 3.66 -1.69 22.24
CA HIS A 225 5.08 -1.55 21.91
C HIS A 225 5.69 -0.21 22.36
N LEU A 226 4.85 0.81 22.56
CA LEU A 226 5.20 1.94 23.39
C LEU A 226 5.24 1.50 24.87
N LYS A 227 5.32 2.43 25.82
CA LYS A 227 5.52 2.08 27.23
C LYS A 227 4.57 2.85 28.12
N ASN A 228 4.03 2.19 29.13
CA ASN A 228 3.07 2.79 30.04
C ASN A 228 3.63 4.10 30.67
N PRO A 229 2.98 5.27 30.45
CA PRO A 229 3.42 6.55 31.02
C PRO A 229 3.54 6.56 32.55
N ALA A 230 2.79 5.70 33.24
CA ALA A 230 2.79 5.60 34.69
C ALA A 230 4.03 4.88 35.26
N GLU A 231 4.74 4.08 34.46
CA GLU A 231 5.93 3.37 34.91
C GLU A 231 7.07 4.31 35.29
N GLU A 232 7.79 4.01 36.37
CA GLU A 232 8.95 4.80 36.80
C GLU A 232 10.14 4.67 35.83
N GLY A 233 11.06 5.62 35.91
CA GLY A 233 12.29 5.62 35.11
C GLY A 233 12.22 6.45 33.84
N SER A 234 13.20 6.23 32.96
CA SER A 234 13.36 6.91 31.67
C SER A 234 13.34 5.88 30.55
N TRP A 235 12.72 6.23 29.43
CA TRP A 235 12.64 5.36 28.27
C TRP A 235 12.45 6.18 26.99
N ASP A 236 12.96 5.63 25.89
CA ASP A 236 12.83 6.16 24.54
C ASP A 236 12.46 5.01 23.60
N LYS A 237 11.21 5.01 23.13
CA LYS A 237 10.66 3.99 22.25
C LYS A 237 10.46 4.57 20.85
N ARG A 238 10.94 3.86 19.83
CA ARG A 238 10.88 4.30 18.42
C ARG A 238 10.41 3.18 17.54
N GLY A 239 9.28 3.41 16.88
CA GLY A 239 8.74 2.48 15.90
C GLY A 239 8.18 3.19 14.68
N MET A 240 7.63 2.39 13.77
CA MET A 240 7.04 2.87 12.53
C MET A 240 5.79 2.09 12.19
N VAL A 241 4.81 2.79 11.66
CA VAL A 241 3.58 2.23 11.11
C VAL A 241 3.61 2.46 9.60
N VAL A 242 3.62 1.36 8.86
CA VAL A 242 3.66 1.34 7.39
C VAL A 242 2.26 1.03 6.88
N GLY A 243 1.77 1.77 5.90
CA GLY A 243 0.48 1.46 5.27
C GLY A 243 0.40 1.97 3.86
N HIS A 244 -0.50 1.42 3.04
CA HIS A 244 -0.65 1.83 1.65
C HIS A 244 -0.99 3.34 1.48
N VAL A 245 -0.77 3.89 0.28
CA VAL A 245 -1.12 5.28 -0.03
C VAL A 245 -2.64 5.45 0.10
N GLN A 246 -3.12 6.36 0.95
CA GLN A 246 -4.55 6.50 1.29
C GLN A 246 -5.19 5.31 2.04
N SER A 247 -4.40 4.47 2.72
CA SER A 247 -4.91 3.31 3.49
C SER A 247 -5.56 3.63 4.84
N GLY A 248 -5.80 4.91 5.17
CA GLY A 248 -6.35 5.29 6.48
C GLY A 248 -5.32 5.54 7.60
N LYS A 249 -4.02 5.72 7.27
CA LYS A 249 -2.96 6.08 8.25
C LYS A 249 -3.33 7.22 9.21
N THR A 250 -4.03 8.25 8.71
CA THR A 250 -4.48 9.36 9.54
C THR A 250 -5.50 8.93 10.59
N SER A 251 -6.45 8.09 10.23
CA SER A 251 -7.42 7.54 11.19
C SER A 251 -6.73 6.68 12.25
N ASN A 252 -5.70 5.93 11.85
CA ASN A 252 -4.88 5.12 12.76
C ASN A 252 -4.09 5.99 13.76
N TYR A 253 -3.34 7.00 13.32
CA TYR A 253 -2.62 7.84 14.30
C TYR A 253 -3.56 8.70 15.16
N LEU A 254 -4.75 9.07 14.66
CA LEU A 254 -5.76 9.76 15.49
C LEU A 254 -6.31 8.82 16.57
N ALA A 255 -6.54 7.55 16.25
CA ALA A 255 -6.90 6.53 17.23
C ALA A 255 -5.79 6.36 18.29
N LEU A 256 -4.53 6.26 17.86
CA LEU A 256 -3.38 6.22 18.76
C LEU A 256 -3.28 7.47 19.65
N ILE A 257 -3.48 8.68 19.11
CA ILE A 257 -3.50 9.94 19.87
C ILE A 257 -4.59 9.91 20.96
N ASN A 258 -5.79 9.44 20.62
CA ASN A 258 -6.90 9.32 21.57
C ASN A 258 -6.55 8.32 22.69
N LYS A 259 -6.04 7.13 22.37
CA LYS A 259 -5.63 6.12 23.36
C LYS A 259 -4.43 6.55 24.21
N ALA A 260 -3.45 7.21 23.61
CA ALA A 260 -2.30 7.76 24.32
C ALA A 260 -2.72 8.84 25.33
N ALA A 261 -3.67 9.72 24.95
CA ALA A 261 -4.22 10.71 25.86
C ALA A 261 -4.95 10.07 27.05
N ASP A 262 -5.74 9.02 26.80
CA ASP A 262 -6.43 8.26 27.85
C ASP A 262 -5.46 7.55 28.82
N THR A 263 -4.27 7.15 28.36
CA THR A 263 -3.24 6.45 29.18
C THR A 263 -2.20 7.37 29.83
N GLY A 264 -2.31 8.69 29.65
CA GLY A 264 -1.47 9.66 30.37
C GLY A 264 -0.27 10.22 29.59
N TYR A 265 -0.22 10.04 28.27
CA TYR A 265 0.65 10.85 27.41
C TYR A 265 0.14 12.29 27.39
N LYS A 266 0.78 13.16 28.18
CA LYS A 266 0.33 14.55 28.34
C LYS A 266 0.74 15.46 27.19
N ILE A 267 1.81 15.14 26.45
CA ILE A 267 2.33 15.99 25.39
C ILE A 267 2.32 15.22 24.08
N ILE A 268 1.57 15.71 23.11
CA ILE A 268 1.40 15.08 21.81
C ILE A 268 1.88 16.05 20.74
N VAL A 269 2.88 15.65 19.97
CA VAL A 269 3.43 16.45 18.87
C VAL A 269 3.25 15.70 17.57
N VAL A 270 2.52 16.30 16.64
CA VAL A 270 2.33 15.79 15.28
C VAL A 270 3.21 16.61 14.34
N LEU A 271 4.24 15.99 13.80
CA LEU A 271 5.12 16.54 12.78
C LEU A 271 4.51 16.27 11.41
N THR A 272 4.21 17.33 10.66
CA THR A 272 3.65 17.23 9.31
C THR A 272 4.71 17.53 8.25
N GLY A 273 4.35 17.46 6.96
CA GLY A 273 5.21 17.90 5.86
C GLY A 273 5.66 19.37 5.94
N MET A 274 6.47 19.80 4.97
CA MET A 274 7.17 21.11 4.97
C MET A 274 6.26 22.33 4.73
N TYR A 275 5.04 22.13 4.22
CA TYR A 275 4.16 23.19 3.74
C TYR A 275 2.99 23.46 4.69
N ASN A 276 2.54 24.72 4.75
CA ASN A 276 1.43 25.16 5.59
C ASN A 276 0.12 24.43 5.27
N ASP A 277 -0.16 24.16 3.98
CA ASP A 277 -1.41 23.53 3.54
C ASP A 277 -1.57 22.12 4.13
N LEU A 278 -0.49 21.30 4.14
CA LEU A 278 -0.53 19.96 4.75
C LEU A 278 -0.75 20.03 6.26
N ARG A 279 -0.07 20.99 6.92
CA ARG A 279 -0.19 21.19 8.36
C ARG A 279 -1.61 21.61 8.74
N ALA A 280 -2.18 22.58 8.02
CA ALA A 280 -3.55 23.04 8.21
C ALA A 280 -4.56 21.90 8.02
N GLN A 281 -4.38 21.08 6.96
CA GLN A 281 -5.23 19.90 6.72
C GLN A 281 -5.14 18.88 7.87
N THR A 282 -3.92 18.60 8.35
CA THR A 282 -3.70 17.66 9.46
C THR A 282 -4.33 18.19 10.74
N GLN A 283 -4.15 19.47 11.04
CA GLN A 283 -4.77 20.13 12.19
C GLN A 283 -6.29 20.06 12.10
N PHE A 284 -6.89 20.36 10.95
CA PHE A 284 -8.33 20.26 10.74
C PHE A 284 -8.88 18.84 11.03
N ARG A 285 -8.14 17.78 10.66
CA ARG A 285 -8.50 16.40 11.00
C ARG A 285 -8.41 16.13 12.50
N ILE A 286 -7.40 16.68 13.17
CA ILE A 286 -7.23 16.62 14.63
C ILE A 286 -8.32 17.40 15.37
N ASP A 287 -8.74 18.55 14.84
CA ASP A 287 -9.82 19.37 15.39
C ASP A 287 -11.11 18.55 15.48
N LYS A 288 -11.44 17.79 14.42
CA LYS A 288 -12.59 16.88 14.41
C LYS A 288 -12.39 15.59 15.21
N GLY A 289 -11.26 14.92 15.03
CA GLY A 289 -11.03 13.56 15.53
C GLY A 289 -10.51 13.48 16.96
N PHE A 290 -10.03 14.60 17.51
CA PHE A 290 -9.45 14.64 18.86
C PHE A 290 -9.89 15.85 19.66
N LEU A 291 -9.99 17.07 19.12
CA LEU A 291 -10.34 18.25 19.93
C LEU A 291 -11.84 18.36 20.19
N GLY A 292 -12.65 18.17 19.15
CA GLY A 292 -14.10 18.31 19.20
C GLY A 292 -14.63 19.72 18.91
N PHE A 293 -13.81 20.62 18.35
CA PHE A 293 -14.16 22.00 18.01
C PHE A 293 -13.21 22.56 16.95
N ASP A 294 -13.66 23.56 16.20
CA ASP A 294 -12.84 24.23 15.18
C ASP A 294 -11.89 25.25 15.83
N THR A 295 -10.58 25.09 15.60
CA THR A 295 -9.55 25.98 16.15
C THR A 295 -9.46 27.35 15.46
N GLN A 296 -10.13 27.56 14.32
CA GLN A 296 -10.23 28.88 13.67
C GLN A 296 -11.27 29.79 14.34
N VAL A 297 -12.22 29.24 15.08
CA VAL A 297 -13.28 30.01 15.75
C VAL A 297 -12.79 30.51 17.11
N GLU A 298 -13.01 31.79 17.44
CA GLU A 298 -12.50 32.41 18.67
C GLU A 298 -12.78 31.57 19.93
N ARG A 299 -11.77 31.43 20.80
CA ARG A 299 -11.84 30.61 22.03
C ARG A 299 -13.04 30.92 22.95
N ARG A 300 -13.59 32.15 22.93
CA ARG A 300 -14.78 32.53 23.71
C ARG A 300 -16.07 31.88 23.21
N LEU A 301 -16.13 31.46 21.94
CA LEU A 301 -17.28 30.80 21.30
C LEU A 301 -17.19 29.26 21.37
N VAL A 302 -16.09 28.69 21.89
CA VAL A 302 -15.81 27.24 21.93
C VAL A 302 -16.86 26.44 22.70
N ALA A 303 -17.46 27.00 23.75
CA ALA A 303 -18.53 26.33 24.50
C ALA A 303 -19.80 26.06 23.65
N SER A 304 -19.99 26.81 22.57
CA SER A 304 -21.09 26.63 21.60
C SER A 304 -20.66 25.99 20.27
N ASN A 305 -19.35 25.82 20.03
CA ASN A 305 -18.80 25.36 18.75
C ASN A 305 -18.44 23.86 18.79
N LYS A 306 -19.43 23.00 19.00
CA LYS A 306 -19.26 21.54 18.98
C LYS A 306 -19.08 21.04 17.56
N TRP A 307 -18.10 20.18 17.34
CA TRP A 307 -17.79 19.64 16.03
C TRP A 307 -17.05 18.31 16.10
N GLY A 308 -17.30 17.38 15.17
CA GLY A 308 -16.69 16.05 15.19
C GLY A 308 -16.89 15.33 16.52
N VAL A 309 -15.81 14.85 17.15
CA VAL A 309 -15.87 14.12 18.44
C VAL A 309 -16.56 14.91 19.56
N GLY A 310 -16.61 16.24 19.48
CA GLY A 310 -17.30 17.10 20.46
C GLY A 310 -18.82 16.99 20.43
N ASN A 311 -19.40 16.40 19.38
CA ASN A 311 -20.83 16.06 19.32
C ASN A 311 -21.20 14.91 20.26
N TYR A 312 -20.22 14.07 20.65
CA TYR A 312 -20.43 12.89 21.47
C TYR A 312 -20.07 13.13 22.93
N ASP A 313 -18.86 13.64 23.19
CA ASP A 313 -18.43 14.03 24.53
C ASP A 313 -17.57 15.30 24.48
N SER A 314 -18.17 16.40 24.95
CA SER A 314 -17.55 17.72 25.02
C SER A 314 -16.88 18.01 26.38
N THR A 315 -16.91 17.08 27.34
CA THR A 315 -16.31 17.28 28.67
C THR A 315 -14.80 17.12 28.67
N LEU A 316 -14.27 16.36 27.70
CA LEU A 316 -12.84 16.15 27.51
C LEU A 316 -12.28 17.27 26.62
N VAL A 317 -11.44 18.13 27.20
CA VAL A 317 -10.92 19.33 26.52
C VAL A 317 -9.39 19.25 26.43
N PRO A 318 -8.82 18.71 25.34
CA PRO A 318 -7.40 18.88 25.04
C PRO A 318 -7.06 20.35 24.82
N THR A 319 -5.80 20.71 25.04
CA THR A 319 -5.31 22.08 24.81
C THR A 319 -4.50 22.15 23.51
N PRO A 320 -5.07 22.69 22.40
CA PRO A 320 -4.30 22.94 21.18
C PRO A 320 -3.45 24.21 21.32
N LEU A 321 -2.20 24.15 20.87
CA LEU A 321 -1.30 25.32 20.77
C LEU A 321 -0.98 25.72 19.31
N THR A 322 -1.73 25.16 18.37
CA THR A 322 -1.74 25.45 16.93
C THR A 322 -3.19 25.52 16.44
N SER A 323 -3.45 26.16 15.31
CA SER A 323 -4.79 26.26 14.69
C SER A 323 -4.80 25.82 13.23
N SER A 324 -5.99 25.51 12.71
CA SER A 324 -6.19 25.07 11.32
C SER A 324 -6.07 26.23 10.30
N ASP A 325 -5.90 27.48 10.75
CA ASP A 325 -5.49 28.61 9.90
C ASP A 325 -4.21 28.31 9.14
N LEU A 326 -4.05 28.79 7.90
CA LEU A 326 -2.83 28.57 7.11
C LEU A 326 -1.54 29.00 7.84
N ASP A 327 -1.59 30.10 8.59
CA ASP A 327 -0.49 30.60 9.42
C ASP A 327 -0.60 30.25 10.92
N GLY A 328 -1.52 29.34 11.27
CA GLY A 328 -1.79 28.83 12.63
C GLY A 328 -0.73 27.91 13.22
N ASP A 329 0.50 27.96 12.70
CA ASP A 329 1.63 27.17 13.18
C ASP A 329 2.18 27.73 14.51
N PHE A 330 3.03 26.97 15.21
CA PHE A 330 3.51 27.37 16.53
C PHE A 330 4.34 28.67 16.47
N GLN A 331 3.85 29.70 17.16
CA GLN A 331 4.52 31.00 17.28
C GLN A 331 5.27 31.09 18.62
N ARG A 332 4.63 31.64 19.64
CA ARG A 332 5.17 31.76 21.00
C ARG A 332 4.04 31.86 22.01
N SER A 333 3.80 30.78 22.75
CA SER A 333 2.86 30.73 23.86
C SER A 333 3.52 30.04 25.05
N PRO A 334 3.28 30.49 26.29
CA PRO A 334 3.61 29.70 27.48
C PRO A 334 2.96 28.32 27.37
N ILE A 335 3.70 27.28 27.71
CA ILE A 335 3.20 25.90 27.76
C ILE A 335 3.01 25.57 29.24
N PRO A 336 1.77 25.55 29.78
CA PRO A 336 1.54 25.23 31.17
C PRO A 336 1.64 23.71 31.33
N VAL A 337 2.86 23.16 31.44
CA VAL A 337 3.12 21.71 31.47
C VAL A 337 2.32 20.98 32.58
N ASP A 338 1.93 21.69 33.63
CA ASP A 338 1.08 21.21 34.74
C ASP A 338 -0.44 21.40 34.54
N GLY A 339 -0.89 21.83 33.35
CA GLY A 339 -2.30 22.06 33.05
C GLY A 339 -3.14 20.78 33.04
N SER A 340 -4.46 20.95 33.09
CA SER A 340 -5.44 19.86 33.02
C SER A 340 -5.61 19.36 31.59
N GLY A 341 -5.39 18.07 31.34
CA GLY A 341 -5.59 17.41 30.05
C GLY A 341 -4.35 17.40 29.14
N PRO A 342 -4.43 16.72 27.98
CA PRO A 342 -3.31 16.59 27.04
C PRO A 342 -3.11 17.86 26.20
N PHE A 343 -1.85 18.18 25.91
CA PHE A 343 -1.43 19.23 24.99
C PHE A 343 -1.16 18.66 23.61
N ILE A 344 -1.64 19.34 22.58
CA ILE A 344 -1.39 18.93 21.19
C ILE A 344 -0.77 20.06 20.36
N PHE A 345 0.25 19.69 19.59
CA PHE A 345 0.97 20.55 18.67
C PHE A 345 0.94 19.92 17.28
N VAL A 346 0.47 20.65 16.28
CA VAL A 346 0.55 20.23 14.88
C VAL A 346 1.47 21.18 14.15
N ILE A 347 2.71 20.75 13.95
CA ILE A 347 3.79 21.62 13.46
C ILE A 347 4.37 21.07 12.17
N LYS A 348 4.73 21.97 11.25
CA LYS A 348 5.46 21.58 10.05
C LYS A 348 6.92 21.29 10.37
N LYS A 349 7.57 20.43 9.58
CA LYS A 349 9.02 20.15 9.63
C LYS A 349 9.87 21.35 9.17
N ASN A 350 9.79 22.48 9.86
CA ASN A 350 10.50 23.71 9.53
C ASN A 350 11.43 24.14 10.67
N LYS A 351 12.68 24.49 10.31
CA LYS A 351 13.72 24.92 11.24
C LYS A 351 13.21 25.94 12.27
N SER A 352 12.67 27.07 11.81
CA SER A 352 12.30 28.17 12.68
C SER A 352 11.15 27.82 13.63
N VAL A 353 10.17 27.03 13.16
CA VAL A 353 9.02 26.59 13.99
C VAL A 353 9.48 25.61 15.07
N MET A 354 10.25 24.59 14.67
CA MET A 354 10.74 23.58 15.59
C MET A 354 11.68 24.17 16.64
N GLU A 355 12.58 25.08 16.25
CA GLU A 355 13.43 25.81 17.20
C GLU A 355 12.59 26.58 18.24
N ARG A 356 11.49 27.23 17.82
CA ARG A 356 10.60 27.93 18.76
C ARG A 356 9.92 26.95 19.72
N LEU A 357 9.39 25.83 19.22
CA LEU A 357 8.76 24.81 20.05
C LEU A 357 9.76 24.24 21.07
N ILE A 358 10.93 23.81 20.62
CA ILE A 358 12.01 23.26 21.46
C ILE A 358 12.42 24.27 22.53
N ARG A 359 12.62 25.55 22.17
CA ARG A 359 12.93 26.61 23.16
C ARG A 359 11.84 26.74 24.23
N GLN A 360 10.57 26.72 23.82
CA GLN A 360 9.45 26.87 24.77
C GLN A 360 9.29 25.64 25.67
N LEU A 361 9.35 24.43 25.11
CA LEU A 361 9.31 23.19 25.90
C LEU A 361 10.49 23.10 26.87
N ALA A 362 11.71 23.34 26.38
CA ALA A 362 12.91 23.33 27.22
C ALA A 362 12.81 24.36 28.35
N SER A 363 12.21 25.54 28.12
CA SER A 363 12.03 26.55 29.18
C SER A 363 11.11 26.07 30.32
N SER A 364 10.19 25.16 30.01
CA SER A 364 9.20 24.61 30.94
C SER A 364 9.67 23.32 31.64
N GLY A 365 10.83 22.77 31.25
CA GLY A 365 11.42 21.59 31.87
C GLY A 365 12.09 21.87 33.22
N GLU A 366 12.16 20.85 34.06
CA GLU A 366 12.84 20.89 35.36
C GLU A 366 14.34 20.69 35.21
N SER A 367 15.16 21.41 35.97
CA SER A 367 16.61 21.22 35.95
C SER A 367 17.00 19.94 36.70
N ILE A 368 17.60 19.00 35.97
CA ILE A 368 18.31 17.84 36.53
C ILE A 368 19.81 18.18 36.51
N GLY A 369 20.62 17.62 37.42
CA GLY A 369 22.06 17.89 37.57
C GLY A 369 22.80 17.99 36.22
N ASP A 370 23.81 18.86 36.14
CA ASP A 370 24.51 19.32 34.92
C ASP A 370 23.76 20.35 34.03
N ASN A 371 22.92 21.22 34.61
CA ASN A 371 22.18 22.28 33.89
C ASN A 371 21.25 21.76 32.75
N LYS A 372 20.93 20.47 32.72
CA LYS A 372 20.04 19.86 31.72
C LYS A 372 18.58 19.94 32.17
N LYS A 373 17.76 20.69 31.44
CA LYS A 373 16.29 20.74 31.64
C LYS A 373 15.54 19.56 31.03
N VAL A 374 14.76 18.80 31.79
CA VAL A 374 14.03 17.63 31.28
C VAL A 374 12.55 17.73 31.65
N ILE A 375 11.68 17.27 30.75
CA ILE A 375 10.24 17.16 30.98
C ILE A 375 9.94 15.73 31.45
N LYS A 376 9.39 15.59 32.66
CA LYS A 376 9.06 14.28 33.28
C LYS A 376 7.83 13.61 32.67
N HIS A 377 6.92 14.40 32.11
CA HIS A 377 5.70 13.88 31.49
C HIS A 377 6.00 13.12 30.19
N ALA A 378 5.27 12.04 29.96
CA ALA A 378 5.40 11.25 28.74
C ALA A 378 4.93 12.03 27.52
N ALA A 379 5.73 11.96 26.45
CA ALA A 379 5.44 12.57 25.18
C ALA A 379 5.26 11.53 24.07
N LEU A 380 4.29 11.76 23.20
CA LEU A 380 4.08 11.03 21.96
C LEU A 380 4.40 11.95 20.78
N ILE A 381 5.37 11.55 19.97
CA ILE A 381 5.76 12.25 18.74
C ILE A 381 5.29 11.39 17.57
N ILE A 382 4.31 11.90 16.83
CA ILE A 382 3.84 11.32 15.59
C ILE A 382 4.54 12.03 14.44
N ASP A 383 5.23 11.26 13.59
CA ASP A 383 5.91 11.78 12.42
C ASP A 383 5.18 11.35 11.14
N ASP A 384 4.33 12.22 10.61
CA ASP A 384 3.61 11.97 9.36
C ASP A 384 4.52 12.24 8.14
N GLU A 385 4.47 11.34 7.17
CA GLU A 385 5.46 11.25 6.08
C GLU A 385 6.90 11.15 6.64
N ALA A 386 7.16 10.19 7.53
CA ALA A 386 8.46 10.00 8.19
C ALA A 386 9.65 9.79 7.22
N ASP A 387 9.38 9.43 5.97
CA ASP A 387 10.35 9.30 4.89
C ASP A 387 10.78 10.67 4.29
N ASN A 388 10.06 11.73 4.64
CA ASN A 388 10.26 13.08 4.13
C ASN A 388 10.79 14.04 5.21
N ALA A 389 11.93 14.67 4.92
CA ALA A 389 12.68 15.62 5.75
C ALA A 389 13.21 15.11 7.10
N SER A 390 12.60 14.10 7.71
CA SER A 390 13.03 13.53 9.01
C SER A 390 14.31 12.71 8.91
N ILE A 391 14.60 12.12 7.75
CA ILE A 391 15.80 11.31 7.52
C ILE A 391 17.05 12.21 7.45
N ASN A 392 18.15 11.76 8.03
CA ASN A 392 19.42 12.46 7.90
C ASN A 392 19.92 12.39 6.45
N VAL A 393 20.06 13.55 5.80
CA VAL A 393 20.47 13.68 4.39
C VAL A 393 21.87 14.25 4.21
N SER A 394 22.60 14.54 5.30
CA SER A 394 23.92 15.15 5.23
C SER A 394 25.03 14.10 5.29
N LYS A 395 26.12 14.36 4.56
CA LYS A 395 27.27 13.45 4.41
C LYS A 395 28.31 13.58 5.52
N ASP A 396 28.34 14.66 6.28
CA ASP A 396 29.39 14.89 7.29
C ASP A 396 28.84 15.54 8.56
N SER A 397 27.52 15.59 8.70
CA SER A 397 26.84 16.21 9.83
C SER A 397 25.40 15.72 9.97
N VAL A 398 24.73 16.08 11.07
CA VAL A 398 23.29 15.92 11.24
C VAL A 398 22.52 16.98 10.44
N SER A 399 21.59 16.56 9.58
CA SER A 399 20.70 17.47 8.87
C SER A 399 19.84 18.28 9.85
N THR A 400 19.53 19.54 9.52
CA THR A 400 18.87 20.45 10.48
C THR A 400 17.55 19.92 11.02
N ILE A 401 16.67 19.38 10.17
CA ILE A 401 15.36 18.88 10.63
C ILE A 401 15.51 17.62 11.47
N ASN A 402 16.28 16.63 10.98
CA ASN A 402 16.58 15.41 11.73
C ASN A 402 17.16 15.75 13.12
N GLY A 403 18.16 16.63 13.19
CA GLY A 403 18.76 17.08 14.45
C GLY A 403 17.77 17.78 15.39
N LEU A 404 16.81 18.54 14.86
CA LEU A 404 15.75 19.16 15.66
C LEU A 404 14.74 18.13 16.20
N ILE A 405 14.39 17.08 15.43
CA ILE A 405 13.54 15.99 15.93
C ILE A 405 14.25 15.23 17.05
N ARG A 406 15.52 14.85 16.85
CA ARG A 406 16.33 14.19 17.89
C ARG A 406 16.48 15.06 19.14
N SER A 407 16.64 16.38 18.96
CA SER A 407 16.70 17.34 20.07
C SER A 407 15.37 17.50 20.79
N LEU A 408 14.24 17.39 20.08
CA LEU A 408 12.91 17.41 20.68
C LEU A 408 12.70 16.16 21.56
N LEU A 409 13.05 14.98 21.06
CA LEU A 409 12.95 13.72 21.82
C LEU A 409 13.79 13.77 23.09
N SER A 410 15.02 14.30 23.02
CA SER A 410 15.92 14.40 24.19
C SER A 410 15.49 15.41 25.27
N LEU A 411 14.40 16.15 25.06
CA LEU A 411 13.79 16.98 26.12
C LEU A 411 12.98 16.16 27.12
N PHE A 412 12.54 14.96 26.76
CA PHE A 412 11.62 14.16 27.55
C PHE A 412 12.35 13.01 28.24
N GLN A 413 11.99 12.74 29.50
CA GLN A 413 12.44 11.55 30.21
C GLN A 413 11.77 10.28 29.65
N LYS A 414 10.56 10.44 29.10
CA LYS A 414 9.69 9.38 28.59
C LYS A 414 9.17 9.80 27.21
N SER A 415 9.66 9.19 26.14
CA SER A 415 9.28 9.55 24.76
C SER A 415 8.92 8.34 23.91
N GLY A 416 7.79 8.42 23.23
CA GLY A 416 7.42 7.52 22.13
C GLY A 416 7.50 8.27 20.81
N TYR A 417 8.26 7.75 19.85
CA TYR A 417 8.29 8.23 18.47
C TYR A 417 7.67 7.18 17.56
N VAL A 418 6.66 7.57 16.77
CA VAL A 418 6.03 6.70 15.79
C VAL A 418 6.03 7.38 14.43
N GLY A 419 6.81 6.84 13.51
CA GLY A 419 6.82 7.29 12.12
C GLY A 419 5.67 6.67 11.33
N TYR A 420 4.90 7.48 10.61
CA TYR A 420 3.87 7.00 9.68
C TYR A 420 4.32 7.25 8.25
N THR A 421 4.35 6.20 7.43
CA THR A 421 4.74 6.34 6.02
C THR A 421 4.07 5.30 5.12
N ALA A 422 4.00 5.62 3.82
CA ALA A 422 3.65 4.65 2.78
C ALA A 422 4.87 3.98 2.15
N THR A 423 6.05 4.57 2.32
CA THR A 423 7.26 4.24 1.58
C THR A 423 8.44 4.20 2.55
N PRO A 424 8.55 3.13 3.36
CA PRO A 424 9.53 3.04 4.45
C PRO A 424 10.97 2.81 3.96
N PHE A 425 11.19 2.75 2.65
CA PHE A 425 12.46 2.40 2.03
C PHE A 425 13.66 3.13 2.62
N ALA A 426 13.55 4.44 2.89
CA ALA A 426 14.67 5.21 3.42
C ALA A 426 14.78 5.12 4.95
N ASN A 427 13.69 4.79 5.64
CA ASN A 427 13.63 4.70 7.11
C ASN A 427 14.33 3.43 7.64
N ILE A 428 14.21 2.31 6.91
CA ILE A 428 14.84 1.04 7.28
C ILE A 428 16.38 1.05 7.11
N PHE A 429 16.92 2.03 6.37
CA PHE A 429 18.36 2.22 6.19
C PHE A 429 18.94 3.30 7.13
N ILE A 430 18.17 3.79 8.11
CA ILE A 430 18.74 4.64 9.17
C ILE A 430 19.67 3.76 10.03
N PRO A 431 20.85 4.25 10.46
CA PRO A 431 21.77 3.47 11.28
C PRO A 431 21.14 2.97 12.57
N VAL A 432 21.47 1.73 12.94
CA VAL A 432 21.10 1.18 14.25
C VAL A 432 21.91 1.89 15.34
N PRO A 433 21.30 2.32 16.47
CA PRO A 433 21.97 3.14 17.48
C PRO A 433 23.21 2.53 18.15
N ASP A 434 23.34 1.19 18.13
CA ASP A 434 24.31 0.45 18.94
C ASP A 434 25.74 0.47 18.35
N GLN A 435 25.91 1.07 17.16
CA GLN A 435 27.20 1.34 16.54
C GLN A 435 27.55 2.82 16.70
N PHE A 436 28.50 3.09 17.60
CA PHE A 436 29.05 4.41 17.92
C PHE A 436 29.16 5.37 16.71
N GLN A 437 28.13 6.18 16.49
CA GLN A 437 28.36 7.53 15.97
C GLN A 437 28.64 8.40 17.19
N ALA A 438 29.85 8.94 17.26
CA ALA A 438 30.17 10.01 18.20
C ALA A 438 29.00 11.01 18.19
N ILE A 439 28.50 11.37 19.37
CA ILE A 439 27.40 12.33 19.53
C ILE A 439 27.81 13.61 18.78
N GLU A 440 27.31 13.75 17.54
CA GLU A 440 27.68 14.88 16.72
C GLU A 440 27.07 16.15 17.35
N PRO A 441 27.83 17.26 17.44
CA PRO A 441 27.33 18.50 17.99
C PRO A 441 26.02 18.89 17.30
N GLY A 442 24.95 18.99 18.09
CA GLY A 442 23.59 19.22 17.61
C GLY A 442 23.37 20.61 17.03
N VAL A 443 22.13 20.89 16.62
CA VAL A 443 21.75 22.19 16.07
C VAL A 443 21.78 23.25 17.18
N ASN A 444 22.66 24.25 17.06
CA ASN A 444 22.67 25.39 17.98
C ASN A 444 21.36 26.18 17.85
N VAL A 445 20.54 26.14 18.89
CA VAL A 445 19.25 26.83 18.93
C VAL A 445 19.48 28.30 19.34
N ASN A 446 20.37 29.03 18.66
CA ASN A 446 20.72 30.46 18.81
C ASN A 446 20.68 31.03 20.24
N ARG A 447 21.18 30.28 21.22
CA ARG A 447 21.53 30.76 22.56
C ARG A 447 22.67 29.90 23.14
N PRO A 448 23.78 30.49 23.61
CA PRO A 448 24.91 29.74 24.20
C PRO A 448 24.51 28.82 25.37
N GLU A 449 23.44 29.20 26.08
CA GLU A 449 22.82 28.51 27.20
C GLU A 449 21.92 27.30 26.81
N PHE A 450 21.64 27.09 25.52
CA PHE A 450 20.78 26.01 25.01
C PHE A 450 21.45 25.18 23.89
N PHE A 451 22.73 24.83 24.08
CA PHE A 451 23.35 23.80 23.25
C PHE A 451 22.84 22.42 23.68
N ARG A 452 22.01 21.78 22.85
CA ARG A 452 21.54 20.40 23.05
C ARG A 452 22.22 19.50 22.03
N GLN A 453 22.94 18.50 22.53
CA GLN A 453 23.44 17.41 21.70
C GLN A 453 22.25 16.68 21.06
N SER A 454 22.37 16.36 19.77
CA SER A 454 21.40 15.50 19.09
C SER A 454 21.38 14.14 19.79
N GLY A 455 20.20 13.62 20.12
CA GLY A 455 20.05 12.24 20.63
C GLY A 455 20.34 11.19 19.53
N GLU A 456 19.97 9.94 19.80
CA GLU A 456 20.07 8.83 18.83
C GLU A 456 19.25 9.11 17.55
N ASP A 457 19.54 8.41 16.44
CA ASP A 457 18.82 8.56 15.16
C ASP A 457 17.46 7.85 15.15
N LEU A 458 16.60 8.23 14.20
CA LEU A 458 15.18 7.87 14.15
C LEU A 458 14.91 6.46 13.57
N PHE A 459 15.88 5.53 13.63
CA PHE A 459 15.68 4.15 13.21
C PHE A 459 14.52 3.54 14.02
N PRO A 460 13.52 2.90 13.38
CA PRO A 460 12.36 2.31 14.06
C PRO A 460 12.75 1.01 14.78
N ARG A 461 13.63 1.13 15.77
CA ARG A 461 14.36 0.03 16.40
C ARG A 461 13.51 -0.91 17.24
N ASP A 462 12.35 -0.44 17.73
CA ASP A 462 11.52 -1.21 18.66
C ASP A 462 10.43 -2.01 17.92
N PHE A 463 9.86 -1.47 16.84
CA PHE A 463 8.81 -2.15 16.07
C PHE A 463 8.58 -1.52 14.68
N ILE A 464 8.12 -2.35 13.74
CA ILE A 464 7.48 -1.92 12.48
C ILE A 464 6.15 -2.67 12.37
N ILE A 465 5.04 -1.95 12.23
CA ILE A 465 3.71 -2.55 12.07
C ILE A 465 3.17 -2.21 10.69
N ASN A 466 2.75 -3.22 9.93
CA ASN A 466 2.15 -3.08 8.61
C ASN A 466 0.62 -2.99 8.73
N ILE A 467 0.02 -1.99 8.08
CA ILE A 467 -1.44 -1.85 7.94
C ILE A 467 -1.82 -2.41 6.57
N SER A 468 -2.41 -3.61 6.58
CA SER A 468 -3.00 -4.22 5.40
C SER A 468 -4.22 -3.42 4.95
N PRO A 469 -4.35 -3.14 3.63
CA PRO A 469 -5.51 -2.47 3.10
C PRO A 469 -6.70 -3.45 3.04
N PRO A 470 -7.94 -2.99 3.19
CA PRO A 470 -9.10 -3.84 2.98
C PRO A 470 -9.24 -4.29 1.51
N SER A 471 -10.01 -5.35 1.25
CA SER A 471 -10.15 -5.95 -0.09
C SER A 471 -10.62 -4.97 -1.18
N ASN A 472 -11.43 -3.97 -0.83
CA ASN A 472 -11.95 -2.96 -1.76
C ASN A 472 -10.99 -1.79 -2.04
N TYR A 473 -9.77 -1.81 -1.50
CA TYR A 473 -8.75 -0.80 -1.76
C TYR A 473 -8.07 -1.03 -3.12
N ILE A 474 -8.01 0.02 -3.95
CA ILE A 474 -7.36 -0.04 -5.26
C ILE A 474 -5.91 0.41 -5.13
N GLY A 475 -4.99 -0.56 -5.11
CA GLY A 475 -3.55 -0.36 -5.01
C GLY A 475 -2.80 -0.44 -6.34
N PRO A 476 -1.46 -0.31 -6.31
CA PRO A 476 -0.64 -0.37 -7.52
C PRO A 476 -0.67 -1.76 -8.18
N LYS A 477 -0.78 -2.84 -7.40
CA LYS A 477 -1.00 -4.23 -7.87
C LYS A 477 -2.26 -4.34 -8.73
N GLN A 478 -3.37 -3.79 -8.26
CA GLN A 478 -4.65 -3.73 -9.00
C GLN A 478 -4.55 -2.90 -10.28
N VAL A 479 -3.95 -1.71 -10.19
CA VAL A 479 -3.91 -0.75 -11.32
C VAL A 479 -2.98 -1.20 -12.44
N PHE A 480 -1.79 -1.71 -12.11
CA PHE A 480 -0.73 -1.95 -13.09
C PHE A 480 -0.47 -3.43 -13.39
N GLY A 481 -0.99 -4.34 -12.57
CA GLY A 481 -0.79 -5.78 -12.69
C GLY A 481 0.62 -6.25 -12.35
N ILE A 482 0.75 -7.55 -12.10
CA ILE A 482 2.03 -8.24 -11.89
C ILE A 482 2.09 -9.40 -12.88
N ASP A 483 3.21 -9.54 -13.57
CA ASP A 483 3.44 -10.55 -14.60
C ASP A 483 4.32 -11.64 -14.01
N SER A 484 3.98 -12.89 -14.29
CA SER A 484 4.67 -14.08 -13.78
C SER A 484 6.14 -14.13 -14.21
N THR A 485 6.55 -13.38 -15.23
CA THR A 485 7.96 -13.26 -15.62
C THR A 485 8.80 -12.37 -14.70
N LEU A 486 8.18 -11.59 -13.80
CA LEU A 486 8.85 -10.65 -12.91
C LEU A 486 8.97 -11.14 -11.46
N VAL A 487 8.12 -12.08 -11.04
CA VAL A 487 8.09 -12.68 -9.69
C VAL A 487 7.76 -14.17 -9.85
N GLY A 488 8.68 -15.05 -9.44
CA GLY A 488 8.59 -16.51 -9.68
C GLY A 488 7.62 -17.28 -8.78
N ASP A 489 7.03 -16.61 -7.78
CA ASP A 489 6.16 -17.21 -6.75
C ASP A 489 4.66 -17.02 -7.01
N LEU A 490 4.27 -16.46 -8.17
CA LEU A 490 2.86 -16.32 -8.55
C LEU A 490 2.45 -17.48 -9.46
N ASP A 491 1.57 -18.36 -8.96
CA ASP A 491 0.94 -19.44 -9.74
C ASP A 491 0.15 -18.91 -10.95
N GLU A 492 -0.32 -17.65 -10.91
CA GLU A 492 -1.05 -16.97 -11.99
C GLU A 492 -0.70 -15.48 -12.16
N GLU A 493 -0.80 -14.96 -13.40
CA GLU A 493 -0.62 -13.53 -13.72
C GLU A 493 -1.68 -12.66 -13.00
N TYR A 494 -1.25 -11.64 -12.25
CA TYR A 494 -2.20 -10.68 -11.67
C TYR A 494 -2.60 -9.65 -12.73
N LYS A 495 -3.76 -9.87 -13.35
CA LYS A 495 -4.30 -9.01 -14.41
C LYS A 495 -4.56 -7.58 -13.94
N ALA A 496 -4.00 -6.61 -14.67
CA ALA A 496 -4.20 -5.17 -14.43
C ALA A 496 -5.63 -4.72 -14.74
N LEU A 497 -6.12 -3.70 -14.01
CA LEU A 497 -7.36 -3.01 -14.34
C LEU A 497 -7.29 -2.34 -15.73
N PRO A 498 -8.35 -2.40 -16.55
CA PRO A 498 -8.38 -1.80 -17.90
C PRO A 498 -8.58 -0.28 -17.88
N ILE A 499 -7.88 0.42 -16.97
CA ILE A 499 -7.99 1.87 -16.74
C ILE A 499 -6.71 2.64 -17.10
N VAL A 500 -5.61 1.94 -17.40
CA VAL A 500 -4.31 2.55 -17.73
C VAL A 500 -4.14 2.66 -19.25
N LYS A 501 -3.91 3.88 -19.74
CA LYS A 501 -3.64 4.19 -21.15
C LYS A 501 -2.20 4.67 -21.33
N GLU A 502 -1.44 3.93 -22.14
CA GLU A 502 -0.08 4.29 -22.52
C GLU A 502 -0.09 5.36 -23.63
N ILE A 503 0.65 6.46 -23.43
CA ILE A 503 0.70 7.59 -24.37
C ILE A 503 2.14 8.05 -24.64
N ASN A 504 2.37 8.60 -25.85
CA ASN A 504 3.68 9.09 -26.31
C ASN A 504 3.62 10.37 -27.17
N ASP A 505 2.42 10.87 -27.53
CA ASP A 505 2.20 12.02 -28.42
C ASP A 505 2.56 13.38 -27.78
N TYR A 506 2.79 13.41 -26.48
CA TYR A 506 3.06 14.64 -25.73
C TYR A 506 4.46 15.21 -25.95
N GLN A 507 5.41 14.42 -26.45
CA GLN A 507 6.84 14.78 -26.45
C GLN A 507 7.14 16.04 -27.27
N ASP A 508 6.41 16.27 -28.36
CA ASP A 508 6.56 17.45 -29.21
C ASP A 508 6.01 18.73 -28.58
N TYR A 509 5.10 18.59 -27.61
CA TYR A 509 4.45 19.70 -26.91
C TYR A 509 5.12 20.00 -25.57
N ILE A 510 5.51 18.95 -24.86
CA ILE A 510 6.11 18.99 -23.52
C ILE A 510 7.29 18.01 -23.50
N PRO A 511 8.47 18.42 -24.00
CA PRO A 511 9.65 17.55 -24.00
C PRO A 511 10.07 17.18 -22.58
N ASP A 512 10.50 15.93 -22.32
CA ASP A 512 10.88 15.51 -20.95
C ASP A 512 12.00 16.36 -20.34
N LYS A 513 12.91 16.89 -21.18
CA LYS A 513 14.05 17.74 -20.79
C LYS A 513 13.88 19.21 -21.21
N HIS A 514 12.73 19.83 -20.92
CA HIS A 514 12.51 21.24 -21.21
C HIS A 514 13.09 22.19 -20.12
N LYS A 515 13.41 23.43 -20.52
CA LYS A 515 13.91 24.51 -19.63
C LYS A 515 12.76 25.39 -19.14
N HIS A 516 12.92 26.04 -17.98
CA HIS A 516 11.94 27.00 -17.46
C HIS A 516 11.58 28.10 -18.49
N TRP A 517 12.60 28.62 -19.19
CA TRP A 517 12.46 29.67 -20.22
C TRP A 517 12.38 29.11 -21.65
N GLY A 518 12.05 27.83 -21.83
CA GLY A 518 11.86 27.25 -23.16
C GLY A 518 10.61 27.76 -23.89
N ASP A 519 10.46 27.30 -25.13
CA ASP A 519 9.30 27.59 -25.97
C ASP A 519 8.07 26.86 -25.43
N LEU A 520 7.02 27.63 -25.20
CA LEU A 520 5.77 27.13 -24.63
C LEU A 520 4.90 26.48 -25.72
N PRO A 521 4.12 25.44 -25.38
CA PRO A 521 3.27 24.77 -26.35
C PRO A 521 2.22 25.71 -26.94
N GLY A 522 2.00 25.61 -28.25
CA GLY A 522 0.97 26.35 -28.98
C GLY A 522 -0.44 25.77 -28.81
N SER A 523 -0.54 24.45 -28.70
CA SER A 523 -1.78 23.68 -28.55
C SER A 523 -1.58 22.50 -27.59
N LEU A 524 -2.65 21.76 -27.30
CA LEU A 524 -2.62 20.56 -26.46
C LEU A 524 -2.27 19.30 -27.30
N PRO A 525 -1.60 18.29 -26.71
CA PRO A 525 -1.51 16.96 -27.30
C PRO A 525 -2.90 16.33 -27.47
N SER A 526 -3.05 15.49 -28.49
CA SER A 526 -4.30 14.76 -28.77
C SER A 526 -4.75 13.89 -27.59
N SER A 527 -3.81 13.29 -26.86
CA SER A 527 -4.11 12.48 -25.67
C SER A 527 -4.64 13.32 -24.50
N LEU A 528 -4.19 14.56 -24.34
CA LEU A 528 -4.68 15.44 -23.29
C LEU A 528 -6.06 16.00 -23.63
N ASP A 529 -6.31 16.32 -24.90
CA ASP A 529 -7.64 16.65 -25.41
C ASP A 529 -8.64 15.52 -25.14
N TYR A 530 -8.25 14.30 -25.51
CA TYR A 530 -9.01 13.09 -25.25
C TYR A 530 -9.25 12.85 -23.76
N ALA A 531 -8.26 13.10 -22.90
CA ALA A 531 -8.40 12.97 -21.45
C ALA A 531 -9.41 13.97 -20.86
N ILE A 532 -9.52 15.19 -21.41
CA ILE A 532 -10.54 16.17 -21.01
C ILE A 532 -11.94 15.65 -21.38
N LYS A 533 -12.11 15.06 -22.56
CA LYS A 533 -13.39 14.44 -22.99
C LYS A 533 -13.78 13.29 -22.07
N CYS A 534 -12.84 12.42 -21.71
CA CYS A 534 -13.05 11.38 -20.70
C CYS A 534 -13.49 11.96 -19.34
N PHE A 535 -12.91 13.08 -18.91
CA PHE A 535 -13.30 13.70 -17.64
C PHE A 535 -14.72 14.27 -17.67
N ILE A 536 -15.11 14.89 -18.78
CA ILE A 536 -16.49 15.36 -19.02
C ILE A 536 -17.46 14.17 -18.94
N LEU A 537 -17.17 13.10 -19.67
CA LEU A 537 -18.00 11.90 -19.72
C LEU A 537 -18.13 11.25 -18.34
N SER A 538 -17.01 11.06 -17.64
CA SER A 538 -16.96 10.55 -16.27
C SER A 538 -17.80 11.38 -15.30
N CYS A 539 -17.73 12.72 -15.38
CA CYS A 539 -18.55 13.59 -14.55
C CYS A 539 -20.06 13.40 -14.83
N ALA A 540 -20.45 13.20 -16.08
CA ALA A 540 -21.84 12.97 -16.46
C ALA A 540 -22.34 11.59 -15.96
N ILE A 541 -21.57 10.52 -16.17
CA ILE A 541 -21.94 9.18 -15.69
C ILE A 541 -22.01 9.13 -14.15
N ARG A 542 -21.09 9.80 -13.44
CA ARG A 542 -21.18 9.88 -11.98
C ARG A 542 -22.49 10.55 -11.53
N ARG A 543 -22.99 11.54 -12.27
CA ARG A 543 -24.28 12.17 -11.98
C ARG A 543 -25.46 11.23 -12.26
N THR A 544 -25.43 10.43 -13.33
CA THR A 544 -26.49 9.41 -13.58
C THR A 544 -26.54 8.36 -12.46
N ARG A 545 -25.39 8.10 -11.81
CA ARG A 545 -25.27 7.25 -10.61
C ARG A 545 -25.65 7.93 -9.29
N GLY A 546 -26.06 9.20 -9.31
CA GLY A 546 -26.51 9.93 -8.11
C GLY A 546 -25.42 10.75 -7.39
N HIS A 547 -24.20 10.82 -7.91
CA HIS A 547 -23.09 11.60 -7.33
C HIS A 547 -23.19 13.10 -7.65
N PHE A 548 -24.33 13.74 -7.34
CA PHE A 548 -24.58 15.15 -7.67
C PHE A 548 -23.73 16.14 -6.86
N THR A 549 -23.54 15.85 -5.57
CA THR A 549 -22.86 16.70 -4.58
C THR A 549 -21.46 16.20 -4.22
N LYS A 550 -21.01 15.08 -4.79
CA LYS A 550 -19.66 14.56 -4.57
C LYS A 550 -18.65 15.36 -5.40
N HIS A 551 -17.40 15.41 -4.91
CA HIS A 551 -16.29 16.01 -5.63
C HIS A 551 -15.89 15.14 -6.84
N ASN A 552 -15.43 15.78 -7.90
CA ASN A 552 -14.88 15.17 -9.11
C ASN A 552 -13.60 15.91 -9.49
N SER A 553 -12.49 15.21 -9.65
CA SER A 553 -11.26 15.87 -10.05
C SER A 553 -10.52 15.15 -11.17
N MET A 554 -9.82 15.94 -11.98
CA MET A 554 -8.81 15.51 -12.94
C MET A 554 -7.46 16.08 -12.54
N LEU A 555 -6.42 15.25 -12.55
CA LEU A 555 -5.05 15.66 -12.29
C LEU A 555 -4.28 15.78 -13.61
N VAL A 556 -3.66 16.93 -13.86
CA VAL A 556 -2.72 17.13 -14.97
C VAL A 556 -1.35 17.48 -14.40
N HIS A 557 -0.43 16.50 -14.45
CA HIS A 557 0.92 16.63 -13.91
C HIS A 557 1.98 16.28 -14.96
N VAL A 558 2.47 17.33 -15.62
CA VAL A 558 3.34 17.23 -16.79
C VAL A 558 4.66 18.00 -16.64
N THR A 559 4.74 18.96 -15.73
CA THR A 559 5.94 19.79 -15.54
C THR A 559 6.07 20.36 -14.13
N ARG A 560 7.29 20.67 -13.69
CA ARG A 560 7.57 21.37 -12.43
C ARG A 560 7.50 22.90 -12.53
N PHE A 561 7.56 23.45 -13.74
CA PHE A 561 7.71 24.89 -13.92
C PHE A 561 6.35 25.59 -13.96
N VAL A 562 6.16 26.55 -13.07
CA VAL A 562 4.90 27.31 -12.93
C VAL A 562 4.47 27.94 -14.26
N ARG A 563 5.41 28.58 -14.99
CA ARG A 563 5.14 29.18 -16.30
C ARG A 563 4.50 28.21 -17.31
N TRP A 564 4.96 26.96 -17.30
CA TRP A 564 4.42 25.92 -18.18
C TRP A 564 3.06 25.43 -17.69
N GLN A 565 2.91 25.24 -16.37
CA GLN A 565 1.63 24.88 -15.75
C GLN A 565 0.53 25.91 -16.08
N ASP A 566 0.84 27.20 -15.96
CA ASP A 566 -0.11 28.28 -16.28
C ASP A 566 -0.51 28.29 -17.75
N LYS A 567 0.46 28.08 -18.66
CA LYS A 567 0.17 27.99 -20.09
C LYS A 567 -0.72 26.80 -20.41
N ILE A 568 -0.44 25.64 -19.81
CA ILE A 568 -1.22 24.42 -20.05
C ILE A 568 -2.62 24.57 -19.45
N ALA A 569 -2.75 25.13 -18.25
CA ALA A 569 -4.05 25.45 -17.65
C ALA A 569 -4.87 26.41 -18.53
N TYR A 570 -4.22 27.42 -19.11
CA TYR A 570 -4.87 28.31 -20.07
C TYR A 570 -5.39 27.56 -21.30
N LEU A 571 -4.55 26.72 -21.92
CA LEU A 571 -4.95 25.96 -23.11
C LEU A 571 -6.09 24.98 -22.81
N ILE A 572 -6.03 24.26 -21.68
CA ILE A 572 -7.11 23.38 -21.20
C ILE A 572 -8.39 24.16 -20.99
N ASN A 573 -8.32 25.36 -20.40
CA ASN A 573 -9.48 26.19 -20.13
C ASN A 573 -10.14 26.72 -21.42
N GLU A 574 -9.35 27.08 -22.43
CA GLU A 574 -9.89 27.49 -23.73
C GLU A 574 -10.58 26.32 -24.44
N GLU A 575 -9.98 25.13 -24.41
CA GLU A 575 -10.57 23.92 -25.00
C GLU A 575 -11.86 23.51 -24.25
N LEU A 576 -11.82 23.50 -22.92
CA LEU A 576 -13.00 23.20 -22.10
C LEU A 576 -14.14 24.18 -22.37
N LYS A 577 -13.86 25.48 -22.53
CA LYS A 577 -14.89 26.47 -22.92
C LYS A 577 -15.48 26.17 -24.30
N SER A 578 -14.66 25.69 -25.24
CA SER A 578 -15.13 25.24 -26.55
C SER A 578 -16.11 24.08 -26.41
N PHE A 579 -15.74 23.04 -25.65
CA PHE A 579 -16.62 21.90 -25.39
C PHE A 579 -17.90 22.29 -24.65
N LYS A 580 -17.83 23.15 -23.64
CA LYS A 580 -19.01 23.64 -22.91
C LYS A 580 -20.02 24.28 -23.87
N ARG A 581 -19.57 25.17 -24.76
CA ARG A 581 -20.46 25.81 -25.75
C ARG A 581 -21.06 24.78 -26.71
N GLN A 582 -20.25 23.89 -27.26
CA GLN A 582 -20.72 22.87 -28.19
C GLN A 582 -21.76 21.93 -27.53
N ILE A 583 -21.57 21.56 -26.26
CA ILE A 583 -22.53 20.77 -25.48
C ILE A 583 -23.80 21.58 -25.16
N GLU A 584 -23.66 22.84 -24.76
CA GLU A 584 -24.78 23.73 -24.42
C GLU A 584 -25.71 23.96 -25.61
N TYR A 585 -25.15 24.28 -26.77
CA TYR A 585 -25.91 24.55 -28.00
C TYR A 585 -26.21 23.29 -28.83
N LYS A 586 -25.69 22.12 -28.42
CA LYS A 586 -25.75 20.86 -29.19
C LYS A 586 -25.23 21.01 -30.63
N GLU A 587 -24.14 21.74 -30.79
CA GLU A 587 -23.50 22.02 -32.08
C GLU A 587 -22.11 21.39 -32.17
N GLY A 588 -21.60 21.20 -33.38
CA GLY A 588 -20.30 20.57 -33.62
C GLY A 588 -20.34 19.04 -33.49
N ASN A 589 -19.16 18.44 -33.30
CA ASN A 589 -19.00 16.98 -33.30
C ASN A 589 -18.83 16.39 -31.89
N ILE A 590 -18.75 17.24 -30.85
CA ILE A 590 -18.39 16.79 -29.49
C ILE A 590 -19.34 15.72 -28.93
N LEU A 591 -20.65 15.81 -29.19
CA LEU A 591 -21.62 14.82 -28.69
C LEU A 591 -21.39 13.45 -29.34
N SER A 592 -21.13 13.43 -30.66
CA SER A 592 -20.79 12.21 -31.39
C SER A 592 -19.47 11.61 -30.92
N GLU A 593 -18.45 12.45 -30.69
CA GLU A 593 -17.14 12.02 -30.17
C GLU A 593 -17.26 11.43 -28.75
N LEU A 594 -18.02 12.08 -27.86
CA LEU A 594 -18.26 11.58 -26.51
C LEU A 594 -19.05 10.26 -26.53
N LYS A 595 -20.00 10.13 -27.45
CA LYS A 595 -20.77 8.90 -27.65
C LYS A 595 -19.87 7.76 -28.13
N GLU A 596 -19.00 8.02 -29.08
CA GLU A 596 -18.04 7.04 -29.59
C GLU A 596 -17.09 6.57 -28.47
N ILE A 597 -16.59 7.48 -27.63
CA ILE A 597 -15.77 7.13 -26.45
C ILE A 597 -16.56 6.26 -25.46
N TRP A 598 -17.83 6.58 -25.24
CA TRP A 598 -18.71 5.78 -24.36
C TRP A 598 -18.87 4.36 -24.90
N GLU A 599 -19.31 4.22 -26.15
CA GLU A 599 -19.67 2.95 -26.78
C GLU A 599 -18.47 2.02 -27.00
N ASN A 600 -17.31 2.57 -27.36
CA ASN A 600 -16.14 1.77 -27.70
C ASN A 600 -15.26 1.42 -26.48
N GLU A 601 -15.38 2.16 -25.38
CA GLU A 601 -14.47 1.98 -24.25
C GLU A 601 -15.12 1.88 -22.89
N TYR A 602 -15.98 2.84 -22.51
CA TYR A 602 -16.52 2.87 -21.15
C TYR A 602 -17.48 1.71 -20.90
N THR A 603 -18.31 1.34 -21.87
CA THR A 603 -19.15 0.14 -21.83
C THR A 603 -18.32 -1.11 -21.55
N SER A 604 -17.28 -1.36 -22.35
CA SER A 604 -16.42 -2.54 -22.21
C SER A 604 -15.66 -2.57 -20.89
N VAL A 605 -15.18 -1.42 -20.40
CA VAL A 605 -14.51 -1.33 -19.10
C VAL A 605 -15.49 -1.55 -17.95
N THR A 606 -16.71 -1.04 -18.07
CA THR A 606 -17.78 -1.24 -17.07
C THR A 606 -18.13 -2.73 -16.99
N ASP A 607 -18.34 -3.38 -18.14
CA ASP A 607 -18.61 -4.82 -18.22
C ASP A 607 -17.47 -5.63 -17.60
N SER A 608 -16.21 -5.32 -17.98
CA SER A 608 -15.04 -6.02 -17.45
C SER A 608 -14.84 -5.86 -15.93
N ILE A 609 -15.38 -4.82 -15.30
CA ILE A 609 -15.27 -4.63 -13.84
C ILE A 609 -16.43 -5.28 -13.12
N ILE A 610 -17.65 -5.23 -13.69
CA ILE A 610 -18.82 -5.93 -13.15
C ILE A 610 -18.61 -7.45 -13.19
N ASP A 611 -17.95 -7.96 -14.23
CA ASP A 611 -17.70 -9.40 -14.43
C ASP A 611 -16.44 -9.90 -13.70
N ASP A 612 -15.73 -9.04 -12.94
CA ASP A 612 -14.49 -9.38 -12.25
C ASP A 612 -14.75 -9.65 -10.76
N ASP A 613 -14.71 -10.92 -10.35
CA ASP A 613 -15.00 -11.38 -8.98
C ASP A 613 -14.14 -10.72 -7.90
N ARG A 614 -13.02 -10.07 -8.28
CA ARG A 614 -12.17 -9.31 -7.34
C ARG A 614 -12.81 -7.99 -6.90
N TYR A 615 -13.84 -7.51 -7.61
CA TYR A 615 -14.48 -6.23 -7.38
C TYR A 615 -16.00 -6.38 -7.37
N ASP A 616 -16.58 -6.38 -6.18
CA ASP A 616 -18.04 -6.32 -6.01
C ASP A 616 -18.46 -4.91 -5.57
N ASP A 617 -18.82 -4.06 -6.54
CA ASP A 617 -19.32 -2.71 -6.28
C ASP A 617 -20.75 -2.53 -6.83
N PRO A 618 -21.78 -2.65 -5.97
CA PRO A 618 -23.18 -2.58 -6.41
C PRO A 618 -23.61 -1.20 -6.94
N PHE A 619 -22.78 -0.17 -6.75
CA PHE A 619 -23.03 1.17 -7.26
C PHE A 619 -22.56 1.36 -8.71
N ILE A 620 -21.77 0.44 -9.26
CA ILE A 620 -21.39 0.45 -10.67
C ILE A 620 -22.54 -0.13 -11.49
N LYS A 621 -23.27 0.75 -12.17
CA LYS A 621 -24.41 0.39 -13.01
C LYS A 621 -24.13 0.71 -14.48
N LYS A 622 -24.68 -0.13 -15.36
CA LYS A 622 -24.75 0.12 -16.80
C LYS A 622 -25.78 1.22 -17.06
N HIS A 623 -25.47 2.09 -18.02
CA HIS A 623 -26.30 3.22 -18.39
C HIS A 623 -26.46 3.29 -19.90
N GLU A 624 -27.58 3.81 -20.34
CA GLU A 624 -27.81 4.09 -21.75
C GLU A 624 -27.27 5.48 -22.13
N TRP A 625 -26.86 5.67 -23.38
CA TRP A 625 -26.27 6.94 -23.83
C TRP A 625 -27.17 8.15 -23.55
N TYR A 626 -28.48 8.00 -23.72
CA TYR A 626 -29.42 9.12 -23.50
C TYR A 626 -29.40 9.60 -22.05
N GLU A 627 -29.19 8.72 -21.06
CA GLU A 627 -29.08 9.08 -19.64
C GLU A 627 -27.83 9.91 -19.40
N ILE A 628 -26.73 9.58 -20.08
CA ILE A 628 -25.46 10.29 -19.98
C ILE A 628 -25.54 11.65 -20.68
N GLU A 629 -26.09 11.67 -21.90
CA GLU A 629 -26.32 12.90 -22.68
C GLU A 629 -27.12 13.93 -21.87
N SER A 630 -28.10 13.43 -21.11
CA SER A 630 -28.94 14.19 -20.20
C SER A 630 -28.15 15.03 -19.19
N GLN A 631 -27.02 14.50 -18.72
CA GLN A 631 -26.23 15.09 -17.64
C GLN A 631 -25.02 15.88 -18.14
N LEU A 632 -24.67 15.82 -19.42
CA LEU A 632 -23.45 16.44 -19.97
C LEU A 632 -23.41 17.96 -19.73
N HIS A 633 -24.50 18.68 -19.99
CA HIS A 633 -24.53 20.13 -19.79
C HIS A 633 -24.30 20.50 -18.32
N LYS A 634 -25.01 19.88 -17.37
CA LYS A 634 -24.85 20.15 -15.94
C LYS A 634 -23.47 19.73 -15.42
N ALA A 635 -22.95 18.60 -15.92
CA ALA A 635 -21.63 18.12 -15.56
C ALA A 635 -20.57 19.14 -15.98
N THR A 636 -20.59 19.55 -17.25
CA THR A 636 -19.59 20.45 -17.83
C THR A 636 -19.68 21.87 -17.30
N SER A 637 -20.88 22.40 -17.04
CA SER A 637 -21.03 23.75 -16.48
C SER A 637 -20.30 23.91 -15.14
N LYS A 638 -20.30 22.86 -14.31
CA LYS A 638 -19.63 22.81 -13.00
C LYS A 638 -18.10 22.68 -13.05
N ILE A 639 -17.53 22.23 -14.18
CA ILE A 639 -16.08 21.99 -14.27
C ILE A 639 -15.30 23.30 -14.28
N GLU A 640 -14.36 23.46 -13.35
CA GLU A 640 -13.41 24.58 -13.32
C GLU A 640 -11.99 24.10 -13.62
N VAL A 641 -11.17 24.93 -14.26
CA VAL A 641 -9.73 24.69 -14.41
C VAL A 641 -8.97 25.53 -13.40
N ARG A 642 -8.11 24.90 -12.61
CA ARG A 642 -7.30 25.58 -11.59
C ARG A 642 -5.83 25.22 -11.69
N ALA A 643 -4.98 26.23 -11.66
CA ALA A 643 -3.53 26.08 -11.61
C ALA A 643 -3.09 26.02 -10.14
N VAL A 644 -2.38 24.96 -9.75
CA VAL A 644 -1.98 24.71 -8.36
C VAL A 644 -0.46 24.77 -8.24
N HIS A 645 0.03 25.90 -7.72
CA HIS A 645 1.44 26.12 -7.43
C HIS A 645 1.66 26.93 -6.15
N GLY A 646 2.93 27.02 -5.71
CA GLY A 646 3.33 27.61 -4.43
C GLY A 646 3.53 29.13 -4.45
N ASN A 647 3.11 29.84 -5.50
CA ASN A 647 3.23 31.30 -5.54
C ASN A 647 2.13 31.92 -4.66
N LYS A 648 2.51 32.83 -3.76
CA LYS A 648 1.60 33.48 -2.79
C LYS A 648 0.95 34.76 -3.33
N ASN A 649 1.40 35.27 -4.46
CA ASN A 649 0.85 36.48 -5.06
C ASN A 649 -0.43 36.15 -5.82
N GLU A 650 -1.57 36.11 -5.14
CA GLU A 650 -2.90 35.90 -5.75
C GLU A 650 -3.24 36.95 -6.82
N THR A 651 -2.67 38.16 -6.71
CA THR A 651 -2.89 39.28 -7.63
C THR A 651 -2.29 39.09 -9.02
N GLU A 652 -1.33 38.17 -9.20
CA GLU A 652 -0.71 37.86 -10.50
C GLU A 652 -1.26 36.58 -11.14
N LEU A 653 -2.13 35.85 -10.44
CA LEU A 653 -2.69 34.59 -10.93
C LEU A 653 -3.81 34.85 -11.94
N LYS A 654 -3.68 34.30 -13.15
CA LYS A 654 -4.77 34.29 -14.14
C LYS A 654 -5.91 33.34 -13.77
N HIS A 655 -5.68 32.40 -12.84
CA HIS A 655 -6.62 31.36 -12.43
C HIS A 655 -6.62 31.18 -10.91
N LYS A 656 -7.77 30.81 -10.32
CA LYS A 656 -7.90 30.55 -8.87
C LYS A 656 -7.05 29.34 -8.45
N ASN A 657 -6.47 29.38 -7.25
CA ASN A 657 -5.79 28.23 -6.64
C ASN A 657 -6.81 27.28 -6.00
N ILE A 658 -6.40 26.05 -5.67
CA ILE A 658 -7.20 25.13 -4.83
C ILE A 658 -6.53 25.06 -3.48
N THR A 659 -7.31 25.24 -2.41
CA THR A 659 -6.89 24.90 -1.05
C THR A 659 -7.66 23.69 -0.52
N PRO A 660 -7.12 22.90 0.43
CA PRO A 660 -7.88 21.82 1.07
C PRO A 660 -9.20 22.28 1.71
N LEU A 661 -9.24 23.52 2.23
CA LEU A 661 -10.44 24.11 2.83
C LEU A 661 -11.57 24.30 1.80
N ASP A 662 -11.22 24.54 0.53
CA ASP A 662 -12.21 24.69 -0.55
C ASP A 662 -13.10 23.44 -0.69
N TYR A 663 -12.55 22.23 -0.53
CA TYR A 663 -13.35 21.00 -0.64
C TYR A 663 -14.38 20.92 0.49
N TYR A 664 -13.97 21.29 1.71
CA TYR A 664 -14.86 21.29 2.86
C TYR A 664 -15.98 22.33 2.73
N ASP A 665 -15.65 23.57 2.38
CA ASP A 665 -16.62 24.64 2.20
C ASP A 665 -17.66 24.30 1.11
N ASN A 666 -17.25 23.48 0.14
CA ASN A 666 -18.10 23.01 -0.94
C ASN A 666 -18.69 21.61 -0.72
N LYS A 667 -18.61 21.00 0.47
CA LYS A 667 -19.14 19.62 0.72
C LYS A 667 -20.63 19.48 0.37
N LYS A 668 -21.42 20.55 0.54
CA LYS A 668 -22.86 20.56 0.21
C LYS A 668 -23.14 20.57 -1.29
N HIS A 669 -22.26 21.17 -2.09
CA HIS A 669 -22.46 21.36 -3.52
C HIS A 669 -21.57 20.46 -4.38
N GLY A 670 -20.45 19.96 -3.84
CA GLY A 670 -19.38 19.25 -4.55
C GLY A 670 -18.57 20.17 -5.46
N LEU A 671 -17.31 19.82 -5.70
CA LEU A 671 -16.39 20.57 -6.58
C LEU A 671 -16.00 19.69 -7.78
N SER A 672 -16.15 20.21 -9.01
CA SER A 672 -15.67 19.55 -10.23
C SER A 672 -14.49 20.33 -10.80
N VAL A 673 -13.28 19.76 -10.76
CA VAL A 673 -12.06 20.54 -11.04
C VAL A 673 -11.01 19.79 -11.86
N ILE A 674 -10.43 20.48 -12.85
CA ILE A 674 -9.19 20.06 -13.53
C ILE A 674 -8.04 20.81 -12.86
N ALA A 675 -7.25 20.08 -12.07
CA ALA A 675 -6.11 20.60 -11.33
C ALA A 675 -4.83 20.42 -12.16
N VAL A 676 -4.21 21.53 -12.56
CA VAL A 676 -2.96 21.56 -13.34
C VAL A 676 -1.82 22.02 -12.44
N GLY A 677 -0.76 21.23 -12.32
CA GLY A 677 0.32 21.60 -11.41
C GLY A 677 1.50 20.65 -11.40
N GLY A 678 2.45 20.95 -10.52
CA GLY A 678 3.71 20.22 -10.37
C GLY A 678 3.89 19.67 -8.96
N ASN A 679 5.02 20.00 -8.34
CA ASN A 679 5.40 19.42 -7.05
C ASN A 679 4.34 19.62 -5.93
N LYS A 680 3.60 20.74 -5.94
CA LYS A 680 2.55 21.01 -4.95
C LYS A 680 1.36 20.05 -5.06
N LEU A 681 1.03 19.60 -6.28
CA LEU A 681 0.01 18.55 -6.49
C LEU A 681 0.55 17.15 -6.21
N SER A 682 1.85 16.93 -6.40
CA SER A 682 2.46 15.63 -6.09
C SER A 682 2.50 15.30 -4.60
N ARG A 683 2.68 16.32 -3.74
CA ARG A 683 2.83 16.16 -2.28
C ARG A 683 1.98 17.21 -1.55
N GLY A 684 0.90 16.74 -0.90
CA GLY A 684 0.22 17.52 0.14
C GLY A 684 -1.13 18.13 -0.18
N LEU A 685 -1.66 17.99 -1.40
CA LEU A 685 -3.07 18.30 -1.68
C LEU A 685 -3.84 16.99 -1.88
N THR A 686 -4.90 16.78 -1.10
CA THR A 686 -5.84 15.67 -1.35
C THR A 686 -6.79 16.10 -2.47
N LEU A 687 -6.77 15.37 -3.59
CA LEU A 687 -7.73 15.55 -4.68
C LEU A 687 -8.89 14.56 -4.47
N GLU A 688 -9.97 15.03 -3.85
CA GLU A 688 -11.15 14.21 -3.63
C GLU A 688 -11.91 13.94 -4.94
N GLY A 689 -12.32 12.69 -5.13
CA GLY A 689 -13.05 12.26 -6.33
C GLY A 689 -12.20 12.21 -7.60
N LEU A 690 -10.89 11.96 -7.48
CA LEU A 690 -9.99 11.81 -8.63
C LEU A 690 -10.47 10.70 -9.56
N THR A 691 -10.81 11.09 -10.80
CA THR A 691 -11.33 10.18 -11.82
C THR A 691 -10.34 10.05 -12.98
N ILE A 692 -9.79 11.16 -13.47
CA ILE A 692 -8.83 11.15 -14.59
C ILE A 692 -7.47 11.64 -14.13
N SER A 693 -6.42 10.90 -14.45
CA SER A 693 -5.02 11.27 -14.15
C SER A 693 -4.21 11.31 -15.43
N TYR A 694 -3.77 12.50 -15.84
CA TYR A 694 -2.82 12.70 -16.94
C TYR A 694 -1.43 12.97 -16.35
N TYR A 695 -0.62 11.91 -16.29
CA TYR A 695 0.59 11.85 -15.50
C TYR A 695 1.80 11.41 -16.34
N LEU A 696 2.63 12.38 -16.71
CA LEU A 696 3.75 12.15 -17.63
C LEU A 696 5.12 12.36 -16.99
N ARG A 697 5.17 13.11 -15.90
CA ARG A 697 6.43 13.45 -15.26
C ARG A 697 6.81 12.40 -14.23
N ALA A 698 7.90 11.70 -14.49
CA ALA A 698 8.43 10.71 -13.59
C ALA A 698 9.48 11.29 -12.63
N SER A 699 9.41 10.92 -11.35
CA SER A 699 10.57 10.97 -10.47
C SER A 699 11.32 9.66 -10.60
N LYS A 700 12.66 9.71 -10.59
CA LYS A 700 13.48 8.49 -10.53
C LYS A 700 13.50 7.85 -9.14
N MET A 701 12.89 8.48 -8.13
CA MET A 701 12.90 8.01 -6.74
C MET A 701 11.62 7.25 -6.40
N TYR A 702 11.72 6.07 -5.76
CA TYR A 702 10.56 5.21 -5.44
C TYR A 702 9.58 5.93 -4.51
N ASP A 703 10.10 6.54 -3.44
CA ASP A 703 9.33 7.29 -2.43
C ASP A 703 8.42 8.32 -3.09
N THR A 704 8.98 9.08 -4.01
CA THR A 704 8.36 10.20 -4.68
C THR A 704 7.34 9.69 -5.70
N LEU A 705 7.66 8.64 -6.44
CA LEU A 705 6.75 8.08 -7.44
C LEU A 705 5.51 7.44 -6.79
N MET A 706 5.67 6.66 -5.73
CA MET A 706 4.54 6.07 -5.01
C MET A 706 3.65 7.11 -4.35
N GLN A 707 4.23 8.15 -3.73
CA GLN A 707 3.44 9.26 -3.14
C GLN A 707 2.71 10.10 -4.19
N MET A 708 3.18 10.09 -5.44
CA MET A 708 2.55 10.76 -6.57
C MET A 708 1.32 10.01 -7.12
N GLY A 709 1.21 8.71 -6.86
CA GLY A 709 0.09 7.86 -7.28
C GLY A 709 -1.22 8.15 -6.56
N ARG A 710 -1.80 9.33 -6.75
CA ARG A 710 -3.06 9.75 -6.10
C ARG A 710 -4.30 9.00 -6.61
N TRP A 711 -4.14 8.25 -7.70
CA TRP A 711 -5.19 7.40 -8.26
C TRP A 711 -5.38 6.09 -7.50
N PHE A 712 -4.53 5.74 -6.54
CA PHE A 712 -4.79 4.66 -5.59
C PHE A 712 -5.85 5.07 -4.54
N GLY A 713 -6.42 4.11 -3.83
CA GLY A 713 -7.45 4.33 -2.80
C GLY A 713 -8.85 3.89 -3.21
N TYR A 714 -9.82 4.14 -2.33
CA TYR A 714 -11.22 3.72 -2.50
C TYR A 714 -11.94 4.47 -3.63
N ARG A 715 -12.76 3.78 -4.43
CA ARG A 715 -13.47 4.32 -5.60
C ARG A 715 -14.95 3.85 -5.72
N PRO A 716 -15.75 3.97 -4.63
CA PRO A 716 -17.10 3.40 -4.61
C PRO A 716 -18.01 4.04 -5.67
N GLY A 717 -18.56 3.22 -6.55
CA GLY A 717 -19.48 3.56 -7.63
C GLY A 717 -18.87 4.23 -8.86
N TYR A 718 -17.54 4.33 -8.97
CA TYR A 718 -16.90 4.99 -10.13
C TYR A 718 -15.52 4.44 -10.54
N LEU A 719 -15.10 3.27 -10.06
CA LEU A 719 -13.82 2.66 -10.44
C LEU A 719 -13.67 2.48 -11.96
N ASP A 720 -14.75 2.05 -12.62
CA ASP A 720 -14.86 1.86 -14.06
C ASP A 720 -14.73 3.13 -14.90
N LEU A 721 -14.91 4.28 -14.27
CA LEU A 721 -14.77 5.60 -14.91
C LEU A 721 -13.34 6.13 -14.78
N CYS A 722 -12.51 5.55 -13.93
CA CYS A 722 -11.15 6.00 -13.73
C CYS A 722 -10.30 5.80 -14.99
N ARG A 723 -9.45 6.77 -15.34
CA ARG A 723 -8.45 6.60 -16.41
C ARG A 723 -7.11 7.20 -16.01
N ILE A 724 -6.03 6.49 -16.31
CA ILE A 724 -4.65 6.93 -16.06
C ILE A 724 -3.92 6.99 -17.39
N PHE A 725 -3.65 8.20 -17.86
CA PHE A 725 -2.83 8.47 -19.04
C PHE A 725 -1.39 8.65 -18.60
N THR A 726 -0.51 7.73 -19.00
CA THR A 726 0.90 7.75 -18.58
C THR A 726 1.81 7.15 -19.65
N SER A 727 3.12 7.30 -19.51
CA SER A 727 4.09 6.71 -20.45
C SER A 727 4.31 5.21 -20.14
N LYS A 728 4.75 4.45 -21.15
CA LYS A 728 5.12 3.03 -20.99
C LYS A 728 6.20 2.83 -19.92
N GLU A 729 7.17 3.73 -19.87
CA GLU A 729 8.26 3.71 -18.87
C GLU A 729 7.72 3.87 -17.45
N LEU A 730 6.82 4.84 -17.23
CA LEU A 730 6.19 5.07 -15.92
C LEU A 730 5.38 3.87 -15.45
N LYS A 731 4.63 3.24 -16.36
CA LYS A 731 3.88 2.00 -16.06
C LYS A 731 4.82 0.90 -15.59
N GLN A 732 5.96 0.69 -16.28
CA GLN A 732 6.96 -0.31 -15.87
C GLN A 732 7.57 0.01 -14.50
N TRP A 733 7.83 1.28 -14.22
CA TRP A 733 8.35 1.72 -12.93
C TRP A 733 7.38 1.45 -11.78
N TYR A 734 6.08 1.72 -11.96
CA TYR A 734 5.08 1.37 -10.93
C TYR A 734 4.99 -0.14 -10.70
N ARG A 735 5.06 -0.96 -11.75
CA ARG A 735 5.08 -2.43 -11.62
C ARG A 735 6.29 -2.90 -10.80
N PHE A 736 7.47 -2.38 -11.13
CA PHE A 736 8.70 -2.70 -10.40
C PHE A 736 8.61 -2.31 -8.91
N ILE A 737 8.14 -1.08 -8.61
CA ILE A 737 8.04 -0.60 -7.23
C ILE A 737 6.98 -1.37 -6.46
N THR A 738 5.92 -1.86 -7.12
CA THR A 738 4.92 -2.74 -6.50
C THR A 738 5.58 -3.99 -5.96
N ILE A 739 6.35 -4.68 -6.80
CA ILE A 739 7.10 -5.89 -6.40
C ILE A 739 8.03 -5.59 -5.23
N ALA A 740 8.86 -4.54 -5.34
CA ALA A 740 9.78 -4.17 -4.27
C ALA A 740 9.08 -3.73 -2.96
N SER A 741 7.84 -3.26 -3.03
CA SER A 741 7.04 -2.88 -1.85
C SER A 741 6.38 -4.08 -1.21
N ASP A 742 5.92 -5.04 -2.01
CA ASP A 742 5.27 -6.26 -1.53
C ASP A 742 6.30 -7.18 -0.87
N GLU A 743 7.48 -7.38 -1.49
CA GLU A 743 8.61 -8.11 -0.87
C GLU A 743 9.04 -7.52 0.49
N LEU A 744 9.12 -6.19 0.58
CA LEU A 744 9.47 -5.53 1.84
C LEU A 744 8.39 -5.71 2.92
N ARG A 745 7.12 -5.88 2.53
CA ARG A 745 6.05 -6.15 3.49
C ARG A 745 6.04 -7.60 3.95
N GLU A 746 6.34 -8.53 3.05
CA GLU A 746 6.58 -9.93 3.40
C GLU A 746 7.72 -10.03 4.42
N ASP A 747 8.82 -9.28 4.22
CA ASP A 747 9.91 -9.17 5.22
C ASP A 747 9.40 -8.67 6.59
N PHE A 748 8.44 -7.72 6.63
CA PHE A 748 7.87 -7.25 7.90
C PHE A 748 6.97 -8.29 8.57
N GLU A 749 6.21 -9.04 7.78
CA GLU A 749 5.35 -10.12 8.27
C GLU A 749 6.20 -11.29 8.80
N GLU A 750 7.26 -11.66 8.09
CA GLU A 750 8.25 -12.64 8.55
C GLU A 750 8.91 -12.19 9.85
N MET A 751 9.40 -10.94 9.91
CA MET A 751 9.98 -10.36 11.13
C MET A 751 9.02 -10.47 12.32
N ASN A 752 7.74 -10.15 12.11
CA ASN A 752 6.71 -10.27 13.13
C ASN A 752 6.48 -11.74 13.53
N ASN A 753 6.35 -12.65 12.56
CA ASN A 753 6.18 -14.09 12.80
C ASN A 753 7.35 -14.68 13.61
N LEU A 754 8.58 -14.20 13.37
CA LEU A 754 9.79 -14.57 14.10
C LEU A 754 9.95 -13.83 15.43
N ARG A 755 9.06 -12.89 15.76
CA ARG A 755 9.10 -12.04 16.98
C ARG A 755 10.39 -11.25 17.14
N LYS A 756 11.03 -10.89 16.03
CA LYS A 756 12.25 -10.10 16.03
C LYS A 756 11.91 -8.62 15.97
N SER A 757 12.68 -7.80 16.69
CA SER A 757 12.64 -6.36 16.47
C SER A 757 13.40 -5.98 15.20
N PRO A 758 13.17 -4.78 14.63
CA PRO A 758 13.96 -4.28 13.50
C PRO A 758 15.47 -4.17 13.77
N ARG A 759 15.91 -4.25 15.04
CA ARG A 759 17.33 -4.34 15.42
C ARG A 759 17.93 -5.73 15.20
N GLU A 760 17.10 -6.76 15.13
CA GLU A 760 17.47 -8.18 15.15
C GLU A 760 17.13 -8.90 13.85
N PHE A 761 16.60 -8.17 12.86
CA PHE A 761 16.17 -8.69 11.57
C PHE A 761 16.74 -7.85 10.41
N GLY A 762 17.43 -8.52 9.49
CA GLY A 762 17.94 -7.91 8.26
C GLY A 762 16.81 -7.53 7.28
N LEU A 763 16.73 -6.26 6.91
CA LEU A 763 15.74 -5.76 5.94
C LEU A 763 16.40 -5.45 4.59
N LYS A 764 15.72 -5.80 3.49
CA LYS A 764 16.22 -5.63 2.12
C LYS A 764 15.21 -4.96 1.19
N VAL A 765 15.70 -4.28 0.15
CA VAL A 765 14.85 -3.67 -0.89
C VAL A 765 15.44 -3.92 -2.27
N ARG A 766 14.63 -4.48 -3.17
CA ARG A 766 15.02 -4.76 -4.56
C ARG A 766 15.40 -3.49 -5.34
N GLN A 767 16.54 -3.53 -6.00
CA GLN A 767 17.02 -2.44 -6.85
C GLN A 767 16.59 -2.61 -8.30
N HIS A 768 16.19 -1.51 -8.93
CA HIS A 768 15.98 -1.49 -10.37
C HIS A 768 17.35 -1.49 -11.08
N PRO A 769 17.57 -2.32 -12.11
CA PRO A 769 18.89 -2.57 -12.67
C PRO A 769 19.73 -1.37 -13.15
N ASP A 770 19.16 -0.16 -13.35
CA ASP A 770 19.89 0.94 -14.02
C ASP A 770 19.29 2.36 -13.90
N VAL A 771 17.99 2.55 -13.54
CA VAL A 771 17.30 3.85 -13.74
C VAL A 771 16.60 4.42 -12.51
N LEU A 772 15.92 3.59 -11.72
CA LEU A 772 15.21 4.03 -10.52
C LEU A 772 16.10 3.88 -9.28
N GLN A 773 16.02 4.88 -8.40
CA GLN A 773 16.69 4.87 -7.09
C GLN A 773 15.66 4.67 -5.99
N VAL A 774 15.95 3.77 -5.05
CA VAL A 774 15.06 3.46 -3.92
C VAL A 774 14.70 4.72 -3.12
N THR A 775 15.66 5.63 -2.94
CA THR A 775 15.43 6.99 -2.44
C THR A 775 16.54 7.94 -2.93
N ALA A 776 16.50 9.22 -2.55
CA ALA A 776 17.55 10.17 -2.91
C ALA A 776 18.92 9.70 -2.42
N THR A 777 19.97 9.80 -3.25
CA THR A 777 21.35 9.34 -2.91
C THR A 777 21.86 9.89 -1.57
N ASN A 778 21.42 11.09 -1.19
CA ASN A 778 21.79 11.71 0.09
C ASN A 778 21.13 11.06 1.32
N LYS A 779 20.01 10.33 1.14
CA LYS A 779 19.29 9.56 2.18
C LYS A 779 19.78 8.11 2.28
N PHE A 780 20.65 7.67 1.37
CA PHE A 780 20.99 6.26 1.11
C PHE A 780 22.38 5.86 1.64
N ARG A 781 22.81 6.48 2.74
CA ARG A 781 24.23 6.45 3.13
C ARG A 781 24.66 5.15 3.82
N TYR A 782 23.73 4.41 4.41
CA TYR A 782 24.02 3.20 5.21
C TYR A 782 23.40 1.94 4.63
N SER A 783 22.78 2.05 3.45
CA SER A 783 22.42 0.90 2.65
C SER A 783 23.67 0.35 1.96
N HIS A 784 23.84 -0.96 2.01
CA HIS A 784 24.88 -1.63 1.26
C HIS A 784 24.25 -2.22 -0.01
N ASP A 785 24.84 -1.91 -1.15
CA ASP A 785 24.44 -2.50 -2.42
C ASP A 785 25.02 -3.92 -2.47
N MET A 786 24.14 -4.91 -2.34
CA MET A 786 24.49 -6.31 -2.50
C MET A 786 24.06 -6.78 -3.87
N VAL A 787 25.04 -7.24 -4.64
CA VAL A 787 24.83 -7.88 -5.93
C VAL A 787 24.99 -9.37 -5.72
N LEU A 788 23.88 -10.09 -5.69
CA LEU A 788 23.90 -11.55 -5.59
C LEU A 788 24.20 -12.11 -6.98
N SER A 789 25.43 -12.61 -7.12
CA SER A 789 25.92 -13.42 -8.23
C SER A 789 26.30 -14.78 -7.68
N PHE A 790 25.81 -15.83 -8.32
CA PHE A 790 26.19 -17.21 -8.04
C PHE A 790 27.15 -17.77 -9.10
N SER A 791 27.51 -16.99 -10.12
CA SER A 791 28.51 -17.37 -11.13
C SER A 791 29.87 -17.64 -10.48
N ASP A 792 30.54 -18.72 -10.89
CA ASP A 792 31.87 -19.12 -10.41
C ASP A 792 31.94 -19.46 -8.90
N LYS A 793 30.78 -19.73 -8.27
CA LYS A 793 30.68 -20.09 -6.84
C LYS A 793 30.32 -21.55 -6.60
N LEU A 794 30.75 -22.05 -5.43
CA LEU A 794 30.28 -23.29 -4.82
C LEU A 794 29.38 -22.91 -3.64
N ARG A 795 28.21 -23.53 -3.52
CA ARG A 795 27.28 -23.38 -2.39
C ARG A 795 27.04 -24.73 -1.75
N GLU A 796 27.18 -24.85 -0.44
CA GLU A 796 27.01 -26.12 0.26
C GLU A 796 26.29 -25.95 1.59
N THR A 797 25.60 -27.00 2.03
CA THR A 797 24.96 -27.02 3.34
C THR A 797 25.98 -27.30 4.43
N SER A 798 26.18 -26.35 5.34
CA SER A 798 27.15 -26.45 6.44
C SER A 798 26.50 -26.80 7.80
N ARG A 799 25.20 -26.51 7.94
CA ARG A 799 24.40 -26.60 9.18
C ARG A 799 23.05 -27.29 8.96
N PHE A 800 22.60 -28.04 9.97
CA PHE A 800 21.34 -28.79 9.93
C PHE A 800 20.51 -28.58 11.20
N ILE A 801 19.21 -28.34 11.05
CA ILE A 801 18.27 -28.21 12.19
C ILE A 801 18.13 -29.56 12.89
N ARG A 802 18.44 -29.66 14.19
CA ARG A 802 18.24 -30.87 15.01
C ARG A 802 16.77 -31.09 15.37
N ASN A 803 15.90 -31.10 14.36
CA ASN A 803 14.49 -31.42 14.49
C ASN A 803 14.20 -32.68 13.69
N LYS A 804 13.74 -33.73 14.37
CA LYS A 804 13.46 -35.04 13.77
C LYS A 804 12.50 -34.94 12.58
N SER A 805 11.43 -34.16 12.70
CA SER A 805 10.43 -34.00 11.64
C SER A 805 11.01 -33.32 10.40
N ILE A 806 11.88 -32.33 10.57
CA ILE A 806 12.51 -31.60 9.45
C ILE A 806 13.52 -32.50 8.74
N ILE A 807 14.33 -33.24 9.49
CA ILE A 807 15.32 -34.16 8.95
C ILE A 807 14.64 -35.30 8.17
N GLU A 808 13.57 -35.88 8.73
CA GLU A 808 12.76 -36.90 8.05
C GLU A 808 12.09 -36.34 6.78
N ASN A 809 11.58 -35.11 6.83
CA ASN A 809 10.99 -34.46 5.66
C ASN A 809 12.02 -34.26 4.54
N ASN A 810 13.19 -33.71 4.86
CA ASN A 810 14.28 -33.52 3.88
C ASN A 810 14.76 -34.85 3.30
N PHE A 811 14.86 -35.89 4.11
CA PHE A 811 15.21 -37.23 3.66
C PHE A 811 14.16 -37.78 2.68
N ASN A 812 12.88 -37.78 3.05
CA ASN A 812 11.80 -38.29 2.20
C ASN A 812 11.70 -37.51 0.87
N HIS A 813 11.79 -36.17 0.93
CA HIS A 813 11.80 -35.33 -0.26
C HIS A 813 12.99 -35.64 -1.18
N THR A 814 14.15 -35.94 -0.60
CA THR A 814 15.34 -36.36 -1.37
C THR A 814 15.13 -37.74 -2.00
N VAL A 815 14.49 -38.68 -1.30
CA VAL A 815 14.15 -39.99 -1.85
C VAL A 815 13.21 -39.84 -3.05
N ASP A 816 12.14 -39.05 -2.92
CA ASP A 816 11.20 -38.78 -4.02
C ASP A 816 11.89 -38.11 -5.21
N PHE A 817 12.79 -37.17 -4.93
CA PHE A 817 13.62 -36.54 -5.96
C PHE A 817 14.50 -37.56 -6.70
N ILE A 818 15.27 -38.39 -5.99
CA ILE A 818 16.14 -39.40 -6.60
C ILE A 818 15.33 -40.42 -7.43
N ASN A 819 14.16 -40.84 -6.92
CA ASN A 819 13.25 -41.74 -7.63
C ASN A 819 12.78 -41.18 -8.97
N SER A 820 12.70 -39.85 -9.10
CA SER A 820 12.28 -39.18 -10.34
C SER A 820 13.36 -39.10 -11.43
N LEU A 821 14.63 -39.38 -11.12
CA LEU A 821 15.78 -39.14 -12.01
C LEU A 821 16.03 -40.24 -13.06
N GLY A 822 15.43 -41.43 -12.90
CA GLY A 822 15.62 -42.56 -13.81
C GLY A 822 16.96 -43.30 -13.62
N PRO A 823 17.49 -44.00 -14.64
CA PRO A 823 18.70 -44.81 -14.51
C PRO A 823 19.97 -43.96 -14.46
N THR A 824 20.97 -44.42 -13.71
CA THR A 824 22.27 -43.76 -13.58
C THR A 824 23.15 -43.93 -14.82
N VAL A 825 24.03 -42.95 -15.05
CA VAL A 825 25.10 -43.03 -16.05
C VAL A 825 26.38 -43.59 -15.41
N TYR A 826 27.15 -44.34 -16.19
CA TYR A 826 28.44 -44.88 -15.73
C TYR A 826 29.43 -43.74 -15.43
N ASN A 827 30.02 -43.76 -14.24
CA ASN A 827 31.08 -42.85 -13.83
C ASN A 827 32.14 -43.61 -13.01
N SER A 828 33.41 -43.32 -13.24
CA SER A 828 34.53 -44.02 -12.58
C SER A 828 34.73 -43.62 -11.11
N TRP A 829 34.16 -42.49 -10.70
CA TRP A 829 34.37 -41.87 -9.39
C TRP A 829 33.23 -42.13 -8.42
N GLN A 830 31.98 -42.02 -8.87
CA GLN A 830 30.78 -42.30 -8.05
C GLN A 830 29.81 -43.24 -8.77
N PRO A 831 29.14 -44.13 -8.03
CA PRO A 831 28.23 -45.12 -8.63
C PRO A 831 26.86 -44.54 -9.01
N PHE A 832 26.45 -43.40 -8.43
CA PHE A 832 25.11 -42.83 -8.61
C PHE A 832 25.18 -41.42 -9.19
N VAL A 833 25.23 -41.35 -10.53
CA VAL A 833 25.31 -40.09 -11.28
C VAL A 833 24.21 -40.06 -12.33
N TRP A 834 23.55 -38.92 -12.50
CA TRP A 834 22.55 -38.65 -13.53
C TRP A 834 22.95 -37.45 -14.37
N GLN A 835 22.80 -37.57 -15.68
CA GLN A 835 23.04 -36.48 -16.63
C GLN A 835 21.87 -36.39 -17.58
N SER A 836 21.27 -35.20 -17.68
CA SER A 836 20.15 -34.94 -18.57
C SER A 836 20.21 -33.52 -19.13
N VAL A 837 19.51 -33.31 -20.25
CA VAL A 837 19.41 -32.02 -20.93
C VAL A 837 18.13 -31.33 -20.47
N ASN A 838 18.21 -30.03 -20.18
CA ASN A 838 17.06 -29.21 -19.80
C ASN A 838 16.29 -29.70 -18.55
N ASN A 839 17.00 -30.24 -17.55
CA ASN A 839 16.45 -30.79 -16.30
C ASN A 839 16.52 -29.81 -15.11
N TYR A 840 16.81 -28.53 -15.33
CA TYR A 840 16.90 -27.52 -14.26
C TYR A 840 15.65 -27.42 -13.38
N ASN A 841 14.45 -27.68 -13.92
CA ASN A 841 13.20 -27.70 -13.14
C ASN A 841 13.19 -28.79 -12.05
N LEU A 842 13.84 -29.94 -12.29
CA LEU A 842 13.95 -30.99 -11.27
C LEU A 842 14.80 -30.52 -10.08
N VAL A 843 15.90 -29.81 -10.37
CA VAL A 843 16.77 -29.23 -9.34
C VAL A 843 16.04 -28.12 -8.57
N ILE A 844 15.28 -27.26 -9.26
CA ILE A 844 14.45 -26.24 -8.60
C ILE A 844 13.43 -26.88 -7.65
N ASN A 845 12.74 -27.94 -8.09
CA ASN A 845 11.76 -28.64 -7.25
C ASN A 845 12.40 -29.31 -6.04
N PHE A 846 13.61 -29.88 -6.19
CA PHE A 846 14.38 -30.39 -5.07
C PHE A 846 14.66 -29.27 -4.05
N LEU A 847 15.17 -28.13 -4.50
CA LEU A 847 15.48 -26.99 -3.63
C LEU A 847 14.25 -26.41 -2.96
N LYS A 848 13.11 -26.30 -3.65
CA LYS A 848 11.84 -25.78 -3.09
C LYS A 848 11.31 -26.61 -1.91
N GLY A 849 11.40 -27.93 -1.99
CA GLY A 849 10.91 -28.81 -0.91
C GLY A 849 11.94 -29.12 0.18
N TYR A 850 13.19 -28.66 0.03
CA TYR A 850 14.24 -28.87 1.00
C TYR A 850 14.26 -27.76 2.06
N THR A 851 14.06 -28.12 3.33
CA THR A 851 14.03 -27.19 4.46
C THR A 851 15.43 -27.00 5.05
N ARG A 852 15.96 -25.78 5.05
CA ARG A 852 17.26 -25.43 5.66
C ARG A 852 17.10 -24.36 6.73
N GLU A 853 18.09 -24.27 7.63
CA GLU A 853 18.20 -23.15 8.58
C GLU A 853 18.80 -21.92 7.92
N GLU A 854 19.86 -22.10 7.11
CA GLU A 854 20.58 -20.99 6.47
C GLU A 854 19.58 -20.14 5.69
N ASN A 855 19.50 -18.86 6.04
CA ASN A 855 18.71 -17.80 5.45
C ASN A 855 17.74 -18.26 4.33
N PRO A 856 16.41 -18.36 4.58
CA PRO A 856 15.43 -18.80 3.58
C PRO A 856 15.61 -18.11 2.21
N ILE A 857 16.06 -16.86 2.29
CA ILE A 857 16.40 -15.97 1.17
C ILE A 857 17.47 -16.60 0.26
N GLU A 858 18.50 -17.27 0.75
CA GLU A 858 19.56 -17.79 -0.13
C GLU A 858 19.06 -18.95 -1.00
N ASN A 859 18.22 -19.84 -0.49
CA ASN A 859 17.64 -20.92 -1.28
C ASN A 859 16.72 -20.38 -2.38
N GLU A 860 15.85 -19.43 -2.03
CA GLU A 860 15.00 -18.70 -2.97
C GLU A 860 15.82 -17.93 -4.02
N LYS A 861 16.95 -17.34 -3.62
CA LYS A 861 17.83 -16.59 -4.53
C LYS A 861 18.62 -17.51 -5.45
N ILE A 862 19.01 -18.70 -4.98
CA ILE A 862 19.58 -19.75 -5.83
C ILE A 862 18.54 -20.17 -6.88
N ILE A 863 17.29 -20.40 -6.48
CA ILE A 863 16.18 -20.73 -7.38
C ILE A 863 15.96 -19.60 -8.40
N GLU A 864 15.79 -18.35 -7.94
CA GLU A 864 15.61 -17.15 -8.78
C GLU A 864 16.78 -16.98 -9.77
N TYR A 865 18.01 -17.29 -9.34
CA TYR A 865 19.18 -17.25 -10.21
C TYR A 865 19.14 -18.32 -11.30
N ILE A 866 18.86 -19.58 -10.93
CA ILE A 866 18.78 -20.71 -11.88
C ILE A 866 17.71 -20.41 -12.95
N GLU A 867 16.53 -19.93 -12.54
CA GLU A 867 15.42 -19.56 -13.44
C GLU A 867 15.83 -18.44 -14.42
N LYS A 868 16.45 -17.37 -13.91
CA LYS A 868 16.92 -16.25 -14.74
C LYS A 868 18.02 -16.64 -15.73
N GLN A 869 18.92 -17.53 -15.34
CA GLN A 869 19.93 -18.04 -16.26
C GLN A 869 19.30 -18.98 -17.30
N ALA A 870 18.37 -19.85 -16.90
CA ALA A 870 17.66 -20.78 -17.79
C ALA A 870 16.87 -20.06 -18.89
N ALA A 871 16.23 -18.94 -18.55
CA ALA A 871 15.55 -18.07 -19.51
C ALA A 871 16.48 -17.53 -20.61
N LYS A 872 17.79 -17.37 -20.31
CA LYS A 872 18.83 -16.94 -21.25
C LYS A 872 19.70 -18.09 -21.78
N TYR A 873 19.19 -19.32 -21.76
CA TYR A 873 19.89 -20.52 -22.26
C TYR A 873 21.11 -20.97 -21.44
N ALA A 874 21.31 -20.46 -20.21
CA ALA A 874 22.35 -20.91 -19.28
C ALA A 874 21.77 -21.79 -18.15
N LEU A 875 22.55 -22.64 -17.48
CA LEU A 875 22.10 -23.53 -16.40
C LEU A 875 20.88 -24.43 -16.71
N ARG A 876 20.70 -24.84 -17.96
CA ARG A 876 19.59 -25.72 -18.36
C ARG A 876 19.87 -27.18 -18.03
N ASN A 877 21.13 -27.59 -18.10
CA ASN A 877 21.55 -28.98 -17.98
C ASN A 877 22.22 -29.17 -16.62
N TRP A 878 21.78 -30.16 -15.86
CA TRP A 878 22.28 -30.44 -14.52
C TRP A 878 22.79 -31.87 -14.44
N THR A 879 24.04 -32.01 -14.03
CA THR A 879 24.54 -33.28 -13.51
C THR A 879 24.15 -33.37 -12.04
N ILE A 880 23.56 -34.49 -11.65
CA ILE A 880 23.15 -34.76 -10.26
C ILE A 880 23.94 -35.98 -9.80
N CYS A 881 24.53 -35.93 -8.61
CA CYS A 881 25.28 -37.04 -8.03
C CYS A 881 24.84 -37.30 -6.59
N LEU A 882 24.46 -38.54 -6.28
CA LEU A 882 24.31 -39.01 -4.91
C LEU A 882 25.64 -39.61 -4.46
N VAL A 883 26.34 -38.91 -3.59
CA VAL A 883 27.69 -39.28 -3.15
C VAL A 883 27.62 -40.49 -2.22
N SER A 884 28.38 -41.54 -2.56
CA SER A 884 28.47 -42.77 -1.80
C SER A 884 29.91 -43.02 -1.34
N THR A 885 30.12 -43.28 -0.05
CA THR A 885 31.45 -43.59 0.48
C THR A 885 31.71 -45.10 0.49
N ARG A 886 32.99 -45.51 0.37
CA ARG A 886 33.37 -46.95 0.40
C ARG A 886 33.36 -47.57 1.80
N LYS A 887 33.15 -46.78 2.85
CA LYS A 887 33.11 -47.21 4.27
C LYS A 887 31.67 -47.08 4.78
N ASN A 888 31.25 -47.93 5.71
CA ASN A 888 29.89 -47.91 6.30
C ASN A 888 28.75 -48.09 5.27
N MET A 889 28.89 -49.05 4.33
CA MET A 889 27.77 -49.53 3.52
C MET A 889 26.88 -50.45 4.36
N ASN A 890 26.03 -49.89 5.20
CA ASN A 890 24.96 -50.63 5.84
C ASN A 890 23.68 -49.81 5.65
N GLU A 891 22.63 -50.49 5.17
CA GLU A 891 21.25 -50.00 4.93
C GLU A 891 20.93 -49.55 3.49
N ASN A 892 19.67 -49.80 3.11
CA ASN A 892 19.05 -49.59 1.79
C ASN A 892 18.08 -48.41 1.89
N TYR A 893 18.60 -47.19 1.89
CA TYR A 893 17.80 -45.98 2.12
C TYR A 893 17.18 -45.37 0.85
N PHE A 894 17.74 -45.66 -0.32
CA PHE A 894 17.32 -45.06 -1.58
C PHE A 894 16.90 -46.14 -2.57
N GLU A 895 16.04 -45.79 -3.51
CA GLU A 895 15.62 -46.64 -4.62
C GLU A 895 16.02 -45.98 -5.94
N VAL A 896 16.55 -46.76 -6.88
CA VAL A 896 16.89 -46.27 -8.22
C VAL A 896 16.37 -47.28 -9.22
N ALA A 897 15.48 -46.83 -10.12
CA ALA A 897 14.86 -47.66 -11.15
C ALA A 897 14.17 -48.94 -10.63
N GLY A 898 13.57 -48.91 -9.44
CA GLY A 898 12.85 -50.05 -8.86
C GLY A 898 13.71 -50.94 -7.93
N GLU A 899 15.00 -50.63 -7.77
CA GLU A 899 15.93 -51.42 -6.96
C GLU A 899 16.43 -50.63 -5.75
N SER A 900 16.34 -51.22 -4.56
CA SER A 900 16.88 -50.62 -3.34
C SER A 900 18.41 -50.63 -3.39
N ILE A 901 19.02 -49.46 -3.29
CA ILE A 901 20.47 -49.27 -3.38
C ILE A 901 21.08 -48.99 -2.00
N SER A 902 22.24 -49.59 -1.75
CA SER A 902 23.04 -49.28 -0.55
C SER A 902 23.98 -48.11 -0.84
N VAL A 903 23.85 -47.05 -0.06
CA VAL A 903 24.64 -45.82 -0.16
C VAL A 903 25.53 -45.73 1.08
N GLY A 904 26.84 -45.59 0.89
CA GLY A 904 27.75 -45.43 2.02
C GLY A 904 27.63 -44.02 2.62
N LEU A 905 27.32 -43.95 3.91
CA LEU A 905 27.09 -42.69 4.60
C LEU A 905 28.39 -41.91 4.82
N THR A 906 28.27 -40.59 4.87
CA THR A 906 29.39 -39.68 5.11
C THR A 906 29.46 -39.32 6.60
N MET A 907 30.52 -39.75 7.27
CA MET A 907 30.78 -39.37 8.66
C MET A 907 31.32 -37.93 8.74
N ARG A 908 30.73 -37.15 9.64
CA ARG A 908 31.14 -35.79 9.98
C ARG A 908 31.07 -35.62 11.50
N SER A 909 31.81 -34.64 12.03
CA SER A 909 31.87 -34.36 13.46
C SER A 909 31.09 -33.11 13.79
N ASP A 910 30.32 -33.18 14.86
CA ASP A 910 29.52 -32.09 15.39
C ASP A 910 30.35 -31.21 16.33
N ILE A 911 30.46 -29.91 16.02
CA ILE A 911 31.19 -28.94 16.85
C ILE A 911 30.52 -28.80 18.21
N GLU A 912 29.19 -28.78 18.24
CA GLU A 912 28.42 -28.52 19.47
C GLU A 912 28.17 -29.80 20.26
N LYS A 913 28.68 -30.95 19.80
CA LYS A 913 28.61 -32.24 20.50
C LYS A 913 27.19 -32.61 20.96
N GLY A 914 26.20 -32.44 20.08
CA GLY A 914 24.80 -32.76 20.37
C GLY A 914 24.06 -31.76 21.27
N GLU A 915 24.71 -30.68 21.74
CA GLU A 915 24.07 -29.61 22.51
C GLU A 915 23.62 -28.46 21.60
N GLY A 916 22.42 -27.89 21.80
CA GLY A 916 21.88 -26.82 20.96
C GLY A 916 20.86 -27.30 19.91
N ASN A 917 20.32 -26.36 19.12
CA ASN A 917 19.27 -26.64 18.13
C ASN A 917 19.81 -27.12 16.78
N TYR A 918 21.13 -27.12 16.58
CA TYR A 918 21.74 -27.28 15.25
C TYR A 918 22.91 -28.24 15.25
N TYR A 919 22.99 -29.09 14.23
CA TYR A 919 24.16 -29.88 13.93
C TYR A 919 25.10 -29.08 13.02
N ILE A 920 26.26 -28.70 13.56
CA ILE A 920 27.25 -27.84 12.88
C ILE A 920 28.51 -28.66 12.59
N MET A 921 28.94 -28.71 11.34
CA MET A 921 30.09 -29.52 10.93
C MET A 921 31.45 -28.89 11.29
N ALA A 922 32.35 -29.65 11.94
CA ALA A 922 33.65 -29.19 12.43
C ALA A 922 34.71 -28.75 11.40
N LYS A 923 34.43 -28.88 10.10
CA LYS A 923 35.34 -28.49 9.01
C LYS A 923 34.66 -27.67 7.90
N SER A 924 33.46 -27.13 8.16
CA SER A 924 32.61 -26.27 7.29
C SER A 924 32.31 -26.75 5.85
N HIS A 925 33.01 -27.74 5.32
CA HIS A 925 32.84 -28.27 3.97
C HIS A 925 32.23 -29.67 3.99
N ILE A 926 31.13 -29.84 3.25
CA ILE A 926 30.53 -31.15 3.01
C ILE A 926 31.27 -31.85 1.85
N ILE A 927 31.82 -31.08 0.93
CA ILE A 927 32.41 -31.56 -0.33
C ILE A 927 33.79 -32.22 -0.18
N ASP A 928 34.03 -33.31 -0.91
CA ASP A 928 35.39 -33.71 -1.29
C ASP A 928 35.73 -32.98 -2.60
N PRO A 929 36.82 -32.20 -2.69
CA PRO A 929 37.14 -31.41 -3.87
C PRO A 929 37.12 -32.19 -5.20
N ARG A 930 37.35 -33.51 -5.16
CA ARG A 930 37.29 -34.38 -6.34
C ARG A 930 35.89 -34.57 -6.90
N HIS A 931 34.86 -34.40 -6.08
CA HIS A 931 33.48 -34.53 -6.53
C HIS A 931 33.03 -33.34 -7.37
N GLU A 932 33.71 -32.18 -7.26
CA GLU A 932 33.30 -30.98 -7.99
C GLU A 932 33.54 -31.06 -9.51
N PHE A 933 34.31 -32.03 -10.00
CA PHE A 933 34.53 -32.24 -11.43
C PHE A 933 34.02 -33.60 -11.92
N ILE A 934 33.08 -34.22 -11.20
CA ILE A 934 32.57 -35.54 -11.56
C ILE A 934 31.79 -35.56 -12.89
N ASP A 935 31.27 -34.40 -13.29
CA ASP A 935 30.58 -34.17 -14.55
C ASP A 935 31.53 -34.00 -15.74
N ILE A 936 32.85 -33.95 -15.50
CA ILE A 936 33.86 -33.62 -16.50
C ILE A 936 34.77 -34.84 -16.77
N PRO A 937 34.79 -35.39 -17.99
CA PRO A 937 35.70 -36.48 -18.34
C PRO A 937 37.17 -36.05 -18.25
N GLU A 938 38.03 -36.90 -17.66
CA GLU A 938 39.47 -36.65 -17.50
C GLU A 938 40.21 -36.43 -18.84
N ASN A 939 39.69 -36.99 -19.93
CA ASN A 939 40.25 -36.83 -21.28
C ASN A 939 39.69 -35.61 -22.02
N SER A 940 38.86 -34.77 -21.38
CA SER A 940 38.26 -33.60 -22.01
C SER A 940 39.21 -32.40 -22.03
N ASN A 941 39.03 -31.53 -23.02
CA ASN A 941 39.76 -30.25 -23.08
C ASN A 941 39.47 -29.36 -21.86
N ILE A 942 38.27 -29.49 -21.27
CA ILE A 942 37.87 -28.76 -20.07
C ILE A 942 38.75 -29.19 -18.88
N TYR A 943 38.90 -30.50 -18.67
CA TYR A 943 39.73 -31.05 -17.60
C TYR A 943 41.19 -30.63 -17.76
N ASN A 944 41.75 -30.78 -18.96
CA ASN A 944 43.14 -30.42 -19.27
C ASN A 944 43.43 -28.92 -19.04
N ASN A 945 42.54 -28.04 -19.48
CA ASN A 945 42.70 -26.60 -19.23
C ASN A 945 42.59 -26.25 -17.74
N ALA A 946 41.66 -26.89 -17.01
CA ALA A 946 41.46 -26.66 -15.59
C ALA A 946 42.65 -27.13 -14.74
N ILE A 947 43.28 -28.27 -15.07
CA ILE A 947 44.47 -28.76 -14.36
C ILE A 947 45.70 -27.90 -14.69
N GLU A 948 45.90 -27.50 -15.94
CA GLU A 948 47.00 -26.60 -16.33
C GLU A 948 46.96 -25.28 -15.56
N ASP A 949 45.79 -24.64 -15.49
CA ASP A 949 45.64 -23.39 -14.73
C ASP A 949 45.73 -23.61 -13.22
N THR A 950 45.32 -24.77 -12.72
CA THR A 950 45.51 -25.13 -11.30
C THR A 950 46.99 -25.30 -10.95
N ILE A 951 47.79 -25.89 -11.84
CA ILE A 951 49.25 -26.01 -11.67
C ILE A 951 49.89 -24.62 -11.72
N LYS A 952 49.50 -23.75 -12.65
CA LYS A 952 50.00 -22.36 -12.70
C LYS A 952 49.67 -21.58 -11.43
N ASP A 953 48.42 -21.67 -10.95
CA ASP A 953 47.98 -21.03 -9.70
C ASP A 953 48.78 -21.56 -8.49
N TRP A 954 49.07 -22.86 -8.46
CA TRP A 954 49.94 -23.47 -7.46
C TRP A 954 51.37 -22.95 -7.57
N GLU A 955 51.98 -22.89 -8.77
CA GLU A 955 53.34 -22.39 -9.00
C GLU A 955 53.50 -20.96 -8.47
N LEU A 956 52.52 -20.10 -8.72
CA LEU A 956 52.47 -18.69 -8.30
C LEU A 956 52.13 -18.47 -6.82
N SER A 957 51.66 -19.49 -6.09
CA SER A 957 51.22 -19.37 -4.70
C SER A 957 52.40 -19.18 -3.73
N GLU A 958 52.32 -18.15 -2.87
CA GLU A 958 53.26 -17.86 -1.77
C GLU A 958 52.79 -18.39 -0.40
N ARG A 959 51.78 -19.29 -0.36
CA ARG A 959 51.23 -19.82 0.90
C ARG A 959 52.29 -20.60 1.71
N LYS A 960 52.34 -20.37 3.03
CA LYS A 960 53.29 -21.02 3.96
C LYS A 960 53.17 -22.56 4.04
N ASN A 961 52.03 -23.13 3.66
CA ASN A 961 51.74 -24.57 3.70
C ASN A 961 51.58 -25.19 2.29
N LYS A 962 52.27 -24.65 1.28
CA LYS A 962 52.23 -25.17 -0.09
C LYS A 962 52.87 -26.57 -0.16
N SER A 963 52.15 -27.52 -0.78
CA SER A 963 52.68 -28.88 -1.07
C SER A 963 53.95 -28.81 -1.91
N GLU A 964 54.92 -29.71 -1.68
CA GLU A 964 56.16 -29.81 -2.46
C GLU A 964 55.94 -30.33 -3.89
N THR A 965 54.81 -31.02 -4.14
CA THR A 965 54.45 -31.57 -5.44
C THR A 965 53.26 -30.81 -6.07
N PRO A 966 53.22 -30.71 -7.42
CA PRO A 966 52.08 -30.11 -8.12
C PRO A 966 50.76 -30.84 -7.83
N PRO A 967 49.61 -30.15 -7.88
CA PRO A 967 48.29 -30.77 -7.76
C PRO A 967 48.07 -31.85 -8.84
N GLU A 968 47.56 -33.00 -8.44
CA GLU A 968 47.24 -34.11 -9.36
C GLU A 968 45.85 -33.96 -10.01
N TYR A 969 45.00 -33.08 -9.45
CA TYR A 969 43.62 -32.86 -9.87
C TYR A 969 43.32 -31.37 -10.02
N PRO A 970 42.40 -30.97 -10.92
CA PRO A 970 42.03 -29.58 -11.08
C PRO A 970 41.32 -29.06 -9.83
N SER A 971 41.54 -27.78 -9.51
CA SER A 971 40.85 -27.11 -8.42
C SER A 971 39.42 -26.77 -8.81
N GLY A 972 38.50 -26.76 -7.84
CA GLY A 972 37.11 -26.37 -8.02
C GLY A 972 36.92 -25.03 -8.74
N LYS A 973 37.73 -24.03 -8.37
CA LYS A 973 37.75 -22.71 -9.02
C LYS A 973 38.03 -22.81 -10.52
N ASN A 974 39.07 -23.54 -10.92
CA ASN A 974 39.43 -23.66 -12.33
C ASN A 974 38.46 -24.60 -13.08
N VAL A 975 37.85 -25.56 -12.40
CA VAL A 975 36.76 -26.37 -12.95
C VAL A 975 35.55 -25.50 -13.30
N ARG A 976 35.08 -24.64 -12.38
CA ARG A 976 33.95 -23.73 -12.61
C ARG A 976 34.22 -22.73 -13.74
N LYS A 977 35.47 -22.26 -13.87
CA LYS A 977 35.92 -21.38 -14.96
C LYS A 977 35.73 -22.00 -16.35
N TYR A 978 35.97 -23.30 -16.51
CA TYR A 978 35.91 -24.00 -17.80
C TYR A 978 34.64 -24.82 -18.00
N ARG A 979 33.83 -25.05 -16.96
CA ARG A 979 32.50 -25.66 -17.07
C ARG A 979 31.62 -24.79 -17.96
N GLY A 980 30.98 -25.40 -18.97
CA GLY A 980 30.10 -24.69 -19.90
C GLY A 980 28.94 -24.00 -19.18
N ILE A 981 28.58 -22.79 -19.61
CA ILE A 981 27.54 -21.95 -18.97
C ILE A 981 26.15 -22.60 -18.90
N GLU A 982 25.88 -23.58 -19.77
CA GLU A 982 24.62 -24.32 -19.78
C GLU A 982 24.54 -25.39 -18.69
N ASN A 983 25.66 -25.72 -18.05
CA ASN A 983 25.81 -26.90 -17.19
C ASN A 983 25.99 -26.53 -15.72
N GLY A 984 25.12 -27.05 -14.85
CA GLY A 984 25.27 -27.02 -13.39
C GLY A 984 25.59 -28.39 -12.81
N LEU A 985 26.13 -28.42 -11.59
CA LEU A 985 26.39 -29.66 -10.84
C LEU A 985 25.71 -29.58 -9.47
N LEU A 986 24.87 -30.56 -9.15
CA LEU A 986 24.28 -30.80 -7.83
C LEU A 986 24.86 -32.08 -7.23
N LEU A 987 25.46 -31.97 -6.05
CA LEU A 987 25.97 -33.08 -5.25
C LEU A 987 25.08 -33.25 -4.02
N ILE A 988 24.63 -34.46 -3.75
CA ILE A 988 23.81 -34.81 -2.57
C ILE A 988 24.63 -35.75 -1.69
N TYR A 989 24.72 -35.43 -0.40
CA TYR A 989 25.44 -36.18 0.61
C TYR A 989 24.46 -36.75 1.63
N ALA A 990 24.47 -38.07 1.77
CA ALA A 990 23.81 -38.74 2.89
C ALA A 990 24.79 -38.81 4.07
N LEU A 991 24.55 -38.04 5.12
CA LEU A 991 25.36 -38.05 6.34
C LEU A 991 24.84 -39.09 7.33
N ASP A 992 25.73 -39.54 8.21
CA ASP A 992 25.37 -40.49 9.26
C ASP A 992 24.32 -39.90 10.24
N PRO A 993 23.25 -40.64 10.60
CA PRO A 993 22.24 -40.19 11.56
C PRO A 993 22.80 -39.94 12.98
N LYS A 994 23.98 -40.50 13.29
CA LYS A 994 24.69 -40.39 14.56
C LYS A 994 26.13 -39.89 14.33
N PRO A 995 26.30 -38.59 14.00
CA PRO A 995 27.62 -38.04 13.73
C PRO A 995 28.49 -38.05 15.00
N ASN A 996 29.81 -38.04 14.82
CA ASN A 996 30.75 -38.01 15.96
C ASN A 996 30.54 -36.73 16.78
N GLY A 997 30.33 -36.86 18.08
CA GLY A 997 29.91 -35.79 18.98
C GLY A 997 28.41 -35.75 19.27
N TRP A 998 27.56 -36.39 18.45
CA TRP A 998 26.11 -36.50 18.69
C TRP A 998 25.65 -37.96 18.53
N GLU A 999 26.34 -38.85 19.24
CA GLU A 999 26.14 -40.30 19.14
C GLU A 999 24.78 -40.78 19.68
N ASP A 1000 24.18 -40.02 20.61
CA ASP A 1000 22.88 -40.33 21.23
C ASP A 1000 21.67 -39.82 20.42
N SER A 1001 21.87 -39.40 19.16
CA SER A 1001 20.81 -38.96 18.25
C SER A 1001 19.69 -40.01 18.10
N ASN A 1002 18.44 -39.54 18.15
CA ASN A 1002 17.21 -40.35 18.02
C ASN A 1002 16.68 -40.40 16.57
N ILE A 1003 17.54 -40.06 15.61
CA ILE A 1003 17.26 -40.05 14.18
C ILE A 1003 17.66 -41.41 13.60
N ASP A 1004 16.77 -41.96 12.79
CA ASP A 1004 16.93 -43.29 12.18
C ASP A 1004 17.14 -43.22 10.66
N VAL A 1005 17.13 -42.01 10.07
CA VAL A 1005 17.34 -41.76 8.63
C VAL A 1005 18.58 -40.89 8.39
N PRO A 1006 19.28 -41.03 7.25
CA PRO A 1006 20.42 -40.18 6.92
C PRO A 1006 20.07 -38.69 6.94
N ILE A 1007 20.96 -37.89 7.52
CA ILE A 1007 20.85 -36.42 7.45
C ILE A 1007 21.32 -36.00 6.06
N ILE A 1008 20.43 -35.46 5.24
CA ILE A 1008 20.76 -35.03 3.88
C ILE A 1008 21.43 -33.68 3.91
N GLY A 1009 22.53 -33.53 3.17
CA GLY A 1009 23.09 -32.23 2.77
C GLY A 1009 23.35 -32.18 1.27
N TYR A 1010 23.58 -30.99 0.71
CA TYR A 1010 23.87 -30.82 -0.71
C TYR A 1010 24.95 -29.77 -0.97
N ALA A 1011 25.54 -29.83 -2.17
CA ALA A 1011 26.41 -28.80 -2.70
C ALA A 1011 26.10 -28.53 -4.18
N ILE A 1012 26.08 -27.25 -4.58
CA ILE A 1012 25.85 -26.78 -5.94
C ILE A 1012 27.08 -26.05 -6.45
N SER A 1013 27.59 -26.46 -7.61
CA SER A 1013 28.73 -25.83 -8.25
C SER A 1013 28.29 -25.15 -9.56
N PHE A 1014 28.38 -23.82 -9.59
CA PHE A 1014 27.95 -22.99 -10.71
C PHE A 1014 29.12 -22.69 -11.68
N PRO A 1015 28.90 -22.73 -13.01
CA PRO A 1015 29.90 -22.33 -13.98
C PRO A 1015 30.14 -20.82 -13.96
N LYS A 1016 31.27 -20.38 -14.50
CA LYS A 1016 31.53 -18.95 -14.73
C LYS A 1016 30.70 -18.43 -15.91
N ASN A 1017 29.87 -17.41 -15.68
CA ASN A 1017 29.06 -16.75 -16.71
C ASN A 1017 29.31 -15.23 -16.72
N GLU A 1018 29.98 -14.73 -17.77
CA GLU A 1018 30.29 -13.31 -17.92
C GLU A 1018 29.08 -12.45 -18.36
N ASN A 1019 28.00 -13.09 -18.83
CA ASN A 1019 26.76 -12.45 -19.28
C ASN A 1019 25.57 -12.70 -18.33
N GLU A 1020 25.84 -12.99 -17.07
CA GLU A 1020 24.80 -13.33 -16.10
C GLU A 1020 23.80 -12.19 -15.85
N THR A 1021 22.55 -12.55 -15.60
CA THR A 1021 21.57 -11.61 -15.03
C THR A 1021 21.76 -11.53 -13.52
N LYS A 1022 22.32 -10.42 -13.04
CA LYS A 1022 22.52 -10.16 -11.61
C LYS A 1022 21.23 -9.70 -10.95
N VAL A 1023 21.03 -10.03 -9.68
CA VAL A 1023 19.94 -9.48 -8.86
C VAL A 1023 20.56 -8.59 -7.80
N SER A 1024 20.12 -7.32 -7.76
CA SER A 1024 20.68 -6.31 -6.87
C SER A 1024 19.67 -5.95 -5.78
N TYR A 1025 20.13 -5.95 -4.54
CA TYR A 1025 19.38 -5.50 -3.37
C TYR A 1025 20.13 -4.39 -2.66
N SER A 1026 19.38 -3.49 -2.05
CA SER A 1026 19.90 -2.57 -1.04
C SER A 1026 19.55 -3.16 0.30
N VAL A 1027 20.54 -3.36 1.16
CA VAL A 1027 20.35 -4.04 2.45
C VAL A 1027 20.73 -3.11 3.59
N ASN A 1028 20.07 -3.29 4.73
CA ASN A 1028 20.45 -2.57 5.95
C ASN A 1028 21.70 -3.19 6.59
N GLN A 1029 22.25 -2.51 7.60
CA GLN A 1029 23.48 -2.97 8.27
C GLN A 1029 23.31 -4.32 8.96
N VAL A 1030 22.14 -4.58 9.56
CA VAL A 1030 21.82 -5.85 10.22
C VAL A 1030 21.89 -7.01 9.22
N PHE A 1031 21.26 -6.85 8.05
CA PHE A 1031 21.31 -7.85 6.98
C PHE A 1031 22.74 -8.10 6.50
N LYS A 1032 23.53 -7.03 6.37
CA LYS A 1032 24.94 -7.14 5.99
C LYS A 1032 25.74 -7.93 7.03
N GLU A 1033 25.53 -7.68 8.31
CA GLU A 1033 26.22 -8.41 9.38
C GLU A 1033 25.81 -9.87 9.43
N GLU A 1034 24.51 -10.16 9.32
CA GLU A 1034 24.02 -11.54 9.20
C GLU A 1034 24.69 -12.26 8.03
N TYR A 1035 24.78 -11.61 6.87
CA TYR A 1035 25.36 -12.20 5.66
C TYR A 1035 26.91 -12.26 5.67
N GLU A 1036 27.60 -11.20 6.12
CA GLU A 1036 29.07 -11.14 6.16
C GLU A 1036 29.62 -12.08 7.23
N TYR A 1037 28.97 -12.20 8.38
CA TYR A 1037 29.32 -13.15 9.44
C TYR A 1037 29.25 -14.61 8.95
N GLU A 1038 28.28 -14.94 8.09
CA GLU A 1038 28.23 -16.24 7.43
C GLU A 1038 29.43 -16.44 6.48
N THR A 1039 29.81 -15.46 5.65
CA THR A 1039 31.00 -15.57 4.78
C THR A 1039 32.34 -15.60 5.53
N GLU A 1040 32.51 -14.89 6.65
CA GLU A 1040 33.75 -14.96 7.45
C GLU A 1040 33.92 -16.32 8.14
N LEU A 1041 32.81 -16.96 8.52
CA LEU A 1041 32.82 -18.35 8.99
C LEU A 1041 33.20 -19.33 7.87
N ASP A 1042 33.00 -18.99 6.59
CA ASP A 1042 33.50 -19.81 5.48
C ASP A 1042 35.00 -19.60 5.23
N GLU A 1043 35.53 -18.37 5.38
CA GLU A 1043 36.95 -18.06 5.12
C GLU A 1043 37.93 -18.47 6.24
N ILE A 1044 37.47 -18.58 7.50
CA ILE A 1044 38.32 -18.98 8.64
C ILE A 1044 38.60 -20.50 8.65
N PHE A 1045 37.81 -21.29 7.89
CA PHE A 1045 37.92 -22.74 7.81
C PHE A 1045 38.54 -23.27 6.50
N ASP A 1046 38.96 -22.38 5.59
CA ASP A 1046 39.81 -22.63 4.41
C ASP A 1046 41.31 -22.36 4.70
#